data_AF-A0A369JDJ9-F1
#
_entry.id   AF-A0A369JDJ9-F1
#
_cell.length_a   1.000
_cell.length_b   1.000
_cell.length_c   1.000
_cell.angle_alpha   90.00
_cell.angle_beta   90.00
_cell.angle_gamma   90.00
#
_symmetry.space_group_name_H-M   'P 1'
#
loop_
_entity.id
_entity.type
_entity.pdbx_description
1 polymer ?
#
loop_
_entity_poly.entity_id
_entity_poly.type
_entity_poly.pdbx_seq_one_letter_code
_entity_poly.pdbx_strand_id
1 'polypeptide(L)'
;MACLQESYFSIDDSSLLVSDDGHYSQNTHGTSITVPGPGSLTGKAIKALGKLTVRGIDRVLIYTRVVAALSRFPHTENEGDGIKGITKIYDLVLELSKPGFYAAELRNTVLSLVGAQIQNGYTRHLIEALCRWEVVELEIFLHGLVHQSSPTLKLLLLDPPYSDSELPLQVTLEHAMVLMARISRTGRLACQMVLDAGFFELFPCLEEERLRKAELADIYRAIFQISIRPEYQQAKHGRRALRLLICPMLKADPIFAEVLALWDVWEIRMLIENVLQVAAPSWYRCLKAGDDLVGEATIEWDFVHSLVTLFDRVAQVGNTACMKIVRAGYLDMMIFLQRQDMFLRPITEEINLPLFILRDGSLGYTVPERQKAADIFIFQLARQNCYKLSLYEDVETWNATNHVSIIQVLVEKLRSIISGISHELPALERAERRRLIQSVAHFLLHLARKNPKFCGAIVHAGYLDILLLLQEQGLSLQSLDKQMNISLVVLRSDQTDYTNTERAKAFKILLFLIVTGDSFRLFDPLSTWPLKALREFQRSVIREISSAMPSIDRESIDAACTFSIQVAFLRDGLDQVFLVSGFFLLWSIPSLADNMAVKRLILNVVSRQDLYPPATAAEVKAYISDQISRGAKLHPGSCSNEEIYGKANAIDRQGYWCR
;
A
#
# COMPACT_ATOMS: atom_id res chain seq x y z
N MET A 1 59.75 27.18 34.41
CA MET A 1 58.53 26.77 33.69
C MET A 1 57.39 26.80 34.68
N ALA A 2 56.47 27.74 34.50
CA ALA A 2 55.49 28.19 35.47
C ALA A 2 54.31 27.21 35.59
N CYS A 3 53.96 26.86 36.81
CA CYS A 3 52.72 26.18 37.16
C CYS A 3 51.94 27.14 38.08
N LEU A 4 50.92 27.81 37.54
CA LEU A 4 49.95 28.56 38.32
C LEU A 4 48.94 27.56 38.88
N GLN A 5 49.01 27.34 40.20
CA GLN A 5 47.94 26.71 40.98
C GLN A 5 46.79 27.71 41.10
N GLU A 6 45.70 27.47 40.36
CA GLU A 6 44.43 28.11 40.67
C GLU A 6 43.74 27.36 41.82
N SER A 7 43.41 28.14 42.83
CA SER A 7 42.75 27.78 44.09
C SER A 7 41.36 27.21 43.87
N TYR A 8 41.14 25.98 44.33
CA TYR A 8 39.80 25.43 44.60
C TYR A 8 39.21 26.10 45.84
N PHE A 9 38.15 26.89 45.66
CA PHE A 9 37.21 27.20 46.75
C PHE A 9 36.08 26.16 46.70
N SER A 10 36.16 25.16 47.59
CA SER A 10 35.01 24.34 47.98
C SER A 10 34.33 25.08 49.12
N ILE A 11 33.15 25.65 48.86
CA ILE A 11 32.26 26.18 49.90
C ILE A 11 31.13 25.19 50.03
N ASP A 12 30.99 24.62 51.23
CA ASP A 12 29.95 23.66 51.58
C ASP A 12 28.55 24.23 51.34
N ASP A 13 27.73 23.46 50.63
CA ASP A 13 26.31 23.69 50.43
C ASP A 13 25.57 23.48 51.76
N SER A 14 25.27 24.57 52.47
CA SER A 14 24.27 24.61 53.55
C SER A 14 23.09 25.46 53.09
N SER A 15 22.09 24.82 52.51
CA SER A 15 20.86 25.47 52.05
C SER A 15 19.99 25.89 53.24
N LEU A 16 20.07 27.18 53.59
CA LEU A 16 19.17 27.81 54.56
C LEU A 16 18.04 28.52 53.80
N LEU A 17 17.08 27.75 53.29
CA LEU A 17 15.88 28.29 52.64
C LEU A 17 14.90 28.79 53.71
N VAL A 18 14.81 30.12 53.87
CA VAL A 18 13.73 30.78 54.60
C VAL A 18 12.66 31.18 53.58
N SER A 19 11.65 30.33 53.39
CA SER A 19 10.46 30.66 52.61
C SER A 19 9.67 31.77 53.31
N ASP A 20 9.44 32.88 52.61
CA ASP A 20 8.66 34.03 53.06
C ASP A 20 7.24 33.92 52.47
N ASP A 21 6.42 33.04 53.04
CA ASP A 21 4.99 33.05 52.75
C ASP A 21 4.31 34.09 53.64
N GLY A 22 4.01 35.24 53.04
CA GLY A 22 3.12 36.27 53.56
C GLY A 22 1.64 35.86 53.63
N HIS A 23 1.34 34.57 53.80
CA HIS A 23 0.02 34.12 54.21
C HIS A 23 -0.03 34.08 55.73
N TYR A 24 -0.75 35.04 56.29
CA TYR A 24 -1.08 35.15 57.71
C TYR A 24 -1.58 33.81 58.31
N SER A 25 -0.67 33.01 58.86
CA SER A 25 -1.00 32.07 59.93
C SER A 25 -1.21 32.90 61.20
N GLN A 26 -2.45 33.28 61.47
CA GLN A 26 -2.82 34.06 62.65
C GLN A 26 -2.76 33.28 63.97
N ASN A 27 -2.50 31.97 63.98
CA ASN A 27 -2.65 31.16 65.19
C ASN A 27 -1.41 30.32 65.51
N THR A 28 -0.35 31.01 65.94
CA THR A 28 0.49 30.47 67.02
C THR A 28 0.47 31.46 68.16
N HIS A 29 -0.49 31.28 69.08
CA HIS A 29 -0.47 31.90 70.40
C HIS A 29 0.71 31.33 71.20
N GLY A 30 1.92 31.74 70.86
CA GLY A 30 3.04 31.70 71.79
C GLY A 30 2.78 32.76 72.84
N THR A 31 2.33 32.36 74.02
CA THR A 31 2.27 33.18 75.23
C THR A 31 3.69 33.55 75.68
N SER A 32 4.34 34.41 74.91
CA SER A 32 5.54 35.14 75.30
C SER A 32 5.09 36.53 75.71
N ILE A 33 4.69 36.66 76.97
CA ILE A 33 4.58 37.97 77.63
C ILE A 33 6.01 38.50 77.74
N THR A 34 6.48 39.11 76.67
CA THR A 34 7.70 39.91 76.67
C THR A 34 7.32 41.24 77.30
N VAL A 35 7.69 41.41 78.58
CA VAL A 35 7.60 42.71 79.25
C VAL A 35 8.33 43.73 78.37
N PRO A 36 7.67 44.83 77.94
CA PRO A 36 8.27 45.84 77.09
C PRO A 36 9.29 46.65 77.87
N GLY A 37 10.48 46.09 78.06
CA GLY A 37 11.66 46.84 78.46
C GLY A 37 12.24 47.58 77.25
N PRO A 38 12.97 48.70 77.46
CA PRO A 38 13.64 49.44 76.39
C PRO A 38 14.56 48.58 75.51
N GLY A 39 15.07 47.44 76.04
CA GLY A 39 15.82 46.46 75.25
C GLY A 39 15.02 45.69 74.18
N SER A 40 13.68 45.65 74.25
CA SER A 40 12.85 44.92 73.27
C SER A 40 12.77 45.63 71.91
N LEU A 41 12.77 46.97 71.91
CA LEU A 41 12.82 47.80 70.70
C LEU A 41 14.18 47.67 70.02
N THR A 42 15.28 47.75 70.79
CA THR A 42 16.64 47.57 70.29
C THR A 42 16.84 46.15 69.74
N GLY A 43 16.33 45.12 70.43
CA GLY A 43 16.37 43.73 69.95
C GLY A 43 15.60 43.53 68.64
N LYS A 44 14.42 44.16 68.49
CA LYS A 44 13.66 44.15 67.22
C LYS A 44 14.40 44.89 66.10
N ALA A 45 15.02 46.03 66.39
CA ALA A 45 15.81 46.79 65.42
C ALA A 45 17.06 46.03 64.95
N ILE A 46 17.81 45.41 65.86
CA ILE A 46 18.97 44.57 65.55
C ILE A 46 18.54 43.35 64.73
N LYS A 47 17.42 42.69 65.11
CA LYS A 47 16.87 41.56 64.35
C LYS A 47 16.43 41.97 62.95
N ALA A 48 15.80 43.14 62.80
CA ALA A 48 15.39 43.68 61.51
C ALA A 48 16.60 44.03 60.64
N LEU A 49 17.63 44.68 61.21
CA LEU A 49 18.88 44.99 60.53
C LEU A 49 19.60 43.72 60.10
N GLY A 50 19.73 42.73 60.98
CA GLY A 50 20.32 41.42 60.65
C GLY A 50 19.59 40.72 59.50
N LYS A 51 18.26 40.72 59.51
CA LYS A 51 17.46 40.19 58.39
C LYS A 51 17.70 40.97 57.09
N LEU A 52 17.83 42.29 57.15
CA LEU A 52 18.07 43.13 55.97
C LEU A 52 19.48 42.89 55.41
N THR A 53 20.50 42.80 56.28
CA THR A 53 21.88 42.50 55.88
C THR A 53 22.00 41.11 55.25
N VAL A 54 21.39 40.08 55.84
CA VAL A 54 21.38 38.72 55.26
C VAL A 54 20.70 38.73 53.89
N ARG A 55 19.51 39.34 53.77
CA ARG A 55 18.81 39.49 52.47
C ARG A 55 19.62 40.29 51.44
N GLY A 56 20.40 41.27 51.87
CA GLY A 56 21.28 42.06 51.02
C GLY A 56 22.43 41.22 50.45
N ILE A 57 23.09 40.45 51.31
CA ILE A 57 24.18 39.54 50.91
C ILE A 57 23.67 38.47 49.95
N ASP A 58 22.53 37.83 50.25
CA ASP A 58 21.93 36.82 49.38
C ASP A 58 21.61 37.38 47.99
N ARG A 59 21.06 38.60 47.91
CA ARG A 59 20.79 39.28 46.64
C ARG A 59 22.06 39.52 45.84
N VAL A 60 23.14 39.98 46.48
CA VAL A 60 24.42 40.20 45.81
C VAL A 60 24.98 38.88 45.29
N LEU A 61 24.96 37.82 46.10
CA LEU A 61 25.47 36.51 45.73
C LEU A 61 24.68 35.87 44.58
N ILE A 62 23.35 35.94 44.63
CA ILE A 62 22.47 35.52 43.53
C ILE A 62 22.80 36.32 42.27
N TYR A 63 22.91 37.64 42.37
CA TYR A 63 23.22 38.49 41.22
C TYR A 63 24.60 38.16 40.62
N THR A 64 25.63 37.91 41.43
CA THR A 64 26.94 37.48 40.94
C THR A 64 26.86 36.15 40.19
N ARG A 65 26.12 35.17 40.72
CA ARG A 65 25.89 33.89 40.03
C ARG A 65 25.13 34.07 38.72
N VAL A 66 24.16 34.98 38.70
CA VAL A 66 23.40 35.32 37.49
C VAL A 66 24.27 36.00 36.45
N VAL A 67 25.11 36.95 36.82
CA VAL A 67 26.07 37.59 35.91
C VAL A 67 27.05 36.57 35.33
N ALA A 68 27.53 35.64 36.16
CA ALA A 68 28.38 34.54 35.69
C ALA A 68 27.64 33.63 34.70
N ALA A 69 26.38 33.27 34.97
CA ALA A 69 25.55 32.51 34.04
C ALA A 69 25.32 33.30 32.75
N LEU A 70 24.87 34.56 32.84
CA LEU A 70 24.62 35.50 31.74
C LEU A 70 25.79 35.57 30.76
N SER A 71 27.03 35.60 31.26
CA SER A 71 28.23 35.64 30.41
C SER A 71 28.41 34.44 29.48
N ARG A 72 27.63 33.38 29.66
CA ARG A 72 27.65 32.13 28.88
C ARG A 72 26.43 31.95 27.98
N PHE A 73 25.53 32.94 27.90
CA PHE A 73 24.34 32.90 27.05
C PHE A 73 24.33 34.07 26.04
N PRO A 74 23.80 33.86 24.82
CA PRO A 74 23.48 32.56 24.23
C PRO A 74 24.76 31.78 23.90
N HIS A 75 24.65 30.45 23.84
CA HIS A 75 25.72 29.55 23.39
C HIS A 75 25.14 28.54 22.41
N THR A 76 25.94 28.13 21.44
CA THR A 76 25.60 27.04 20.52
C THR A 76 25.66 25.68 21.23
N GLU A 77 25.05 24.65 20.63
CA GLU A 77 25.10 23.28 21.15
C GLU A 77 26.53 22.76 21.35
N ASN A 78 27.44 23.06 20.41
CA ASN A 78 28.83 22.61 20.46
C ASN A 78 29.65 23.39 21.51
N GLU A 79 29.36 24.68 21.69
CA GLU A 79 29.97 25.49 22.75
C GLU A 79 29.50 25.03 24.13
N GLY A 80 28.22 24.65 24.25
CA GLY A 80 27.62 24.09 25.46
C GLY A 80 28.41 22.91 26.03
N ASP A 81 28.83 21.97 25.17
CA ASP A 81 29.65 20.81 25.57
C ASP A 81 31.02 21.20 26.14
N GLY A 82 31.57 22.35 25.71
CA GLY A 82 32.84 22.88 26.20
C GLY A 82 32.72 23.66 27.52
N ILE A 83 31.51 24.07 27.92
CA ILE A 83 31.30 24.85 29.13
C ILE A 83 31.28 23.91 30.35
N LYS A 84 32.35 23.96 31.15
CA LYS A 84 32.45 23.17 32.38
C LYS A 84 31.28 23.49 33.33
N GLY A 85 30.46 22.47 33.60
CA GLY A 85 29.30 22.60 34.48
C GLY A 85 28.08 23.25 33.84
N ILE A 86 27.95 23.21 32.51
CA ILE A 86 26.78 23.75 31.77
C ILE A 86 25.44 23.29 32.36
N THR A 87 25.37 22.02 32.76
CA THR A 87 24.23 21.41 33.42
C THR A 87 23.83 22.14 34.71
N LYS A 88 24.80 22.52 35.56
CA LYS A 88 24.57 23.29 36.79
C LYS A 88 24.16 24.73 36.50
N ILE A 89 24.66 25.30 35.40
CA ILE A 89 24.26 26.64 34.96
C ILE A 89 22.79 26.63 34.57
N TYR A 90 22.34 25.63 33.81
CA TYR A 90 20.91 25.48 33.48
C TYR A 90 20.05 25.20 34.72
N ASP A 91 20.51 24.39 35.67
CA ASP A 91 19.79 24.19 36.94
C ASP A 91 19.57 25.51 37.68
N LEU A 92 20.62 26.33 37.79
CA LEU A 92 20.55 27.66 38.39
C LEU A 92 19.61 28.59 37.61
N VAL A 93 19.75 28.66 36.28
CA VAL A 93 18.91 29.50 35.42
C VAL A 93 17.45 29.11 35.55
N LEU A 94 17.14 27.81 35.53
CA LEU A 94 15.78 27.34 35.70
C LEU A 94 15.27 27.63 37.11
N GLU A 95 16.08 27.41 38.17
CA GLU A 95 15.68 27.72 39.55
C GLU A 95 15.28 29.20 39.70
N LEU A 96 16.08 30.09 39.14
CA LEU A 96 15.83 31.54 39.14
C LEU A 96 14.61 31.96 38.31
N SER A 97 14.14 31.10 37.42
CA SER A 97 12.92 31.33 36.65
C SER A 97 11.63 31.06 37.44
N LYS A 98 11.72 30.40 38.61
CA LYS A 98 10.55 30.02 39.42
C LYS A 98 9.79 31.27 39.93
N PRO A 99 8.47 31.37 39.71
CA PRO A 99 7.68 32.47 40.21
C PRO A 99 7.56 32.44 41.74
N GLY A 100 7.52 33.62 42.37
CA GLY A 100 7.35 33.76 43.82
C GLY A 100 8.66 33.70 44.63
N PHE A 101 9.70 33.05 44.12
CA PHE A 101 10.99 32.90 44.83
C PHE A 101 11.96 34.06 44.61
N TYR A 102 11.92 34.67 43.42
CA TYR A 102 12.85 35.74 43.03
C TYR A 102 12.12 36.99 42.55
N ALA A 103 12.82 38.13 42.56
CA ALA A 103 12.31 39.40 42.06
C ALA A 103 11.86 39.26 40.59
N ALA A 104 10.74 39.89 40.24
CA ALA A 104 10.16 39.78 38.91
C ALA A 104 11.13 40.25 37.81
N GLU A 105 11.94 41.28 38.07
CA GLU A 105 12.95 41.75 37.11
C GLU A 105 13.97 40.65 36.80
N LEU A 106 14.54 40.03 37.85
CA LEU A 106 15.52 38.96 37.70
C LEU A 106 14.95 37.77 36.94
N ARG A 107 13.74 37.35 37.32
CA ARG A 107 13.03 36.26 36.65
C ARG A 107 12.81 36.54 35.17
N ASN A 108 12.38 37.75 34.82
CA ASN A 108 12.16 38.16 33.44
C ASN A 108 13.47 38.20 32.64
N THR A 109 14.57 38.67 33.25
CA THR A 109 15.89 38.61 32.63
C THR A 109 16.29 37.16 32.35
N VAL A 110 16.16 36.28 33.34
CA VAL A 110 16.49 34.86 33.20
C VAL A 110 15.64 34.17 32.14
N LEU A 111 14.33 34.39 32.15
CA LEU A 111 13.41 33.85 31.13
C LEU A 111 13.69 34.43 29.74
N SER A 112 14.16 35.66 29.62
CA SER A 112 14.60 36.22 28.33
C SER A 112 15.83 35.51 27.77
N LEU A 113 16.75 35.03 28.62
CA LEU A 113 17.90 34.23 28.18
C LEU A 113 17.47 32.85 27.70
N VAL A 114 16.59 32.21 28.46
CA VAL A 114 15.98 30.93 28.08
C VAL A 114 15.23 31.10 26.76
N GLY A 115 14.45 32.18 26.63
CA GLY A 115 13.76 32.56 25.40
C GLY A 115 14.72 32.74 24.23
N ALA A 116 15.85 33.43 24.43
CA ALA A 116 16.88 33.58 23.41
C ALA A 116 17.49 32.22 22.99
N GLN A 117 17.70 31.29 23.92
CA GLN A 117 18.19 29.95 23.58
C GLN A 117 17.17 29.14 22.77
N ILE A 118 15.90 29.24 23.15
CA ILE A 118 14.80 28.62 22.39
C ILE A 118 14.74 29.24 20.99
N GLN A 119 14.76 30.57 20.87
CA GLN A 119 14.74 31.29 19.60
C GLN A 119 15.89 30.90 18.65
N ASN A 120 17.05 30.53 19.20
CA ASN A 120 18.19 30.06 18.43
C ASN A 120 18.18 28.54 18.18
N GLY A 121 17.22 27.80 18.74
CA GLY A 121 17.11 26.35 18.62
C GLY A 121 18.11 25.54 19.46
N TYR A 122 18.95 26.20 20.27
CA TYR A 122 19.98 25.58 21.12
C TYR A 122 19.37 25.08 22.45
N THR A 123 18.58 24.02 22.35
CA THR A 123 17.68 23.56 23.43
C THR A 123 18.11 22.26 24.09
N ARG A 124 19.15 21.54 23.62
CA ARG A 124 19.49 20.21 24.16
C ARG A 124 19.80 20.25 25.65
N HIS A 125 20.72 21.11 26.09
CA HIS A 125 21.08 21.22 27.50
C HIS A 125 19.95 21.76 28.37
N LEU A 126 19.10 22.62 27.79
CA LEU A 126 17.87 23.08 28.46
C LEU A 126 16.92 21.90 28.69
N ILE A 127 16.71 21.05 27.69
CA ILE A 127 15.87 19.85 27.80
C ILE A 127 16.45 18.89 28.84
N GLU A 128 17.76 18.63 28.82
CA GLU A 128 18.44 17.78 29.80
C GLU A 128 18.22 18.27 31.24
N ALA A 129 18.27 19.59 31.45
CA ALA A 129 17.99 20.19 32.75
C ALA A 129 16.51 20.08 33.14
N LEU A 130 15.59 20.40 32.21
CA LEU A 130 14.14 20.28 32.41
C LEU A 130 13.69 18.83 32.68
N CYS A 131 14.39 17.82 32.17
CA CYS A 131 14.09 16.41 32.47
C CYS A 131 14.30 16.03 33.94
N ARG A 132 15.07 16.81 34.69
CA ARG A 132 15.36 16.57 36.12
C ARG A 132 14.41 17.34 37.04
N TRP A 133 13.59 18.23 36.48
CA TRP A 133 12.62 19.01 37.24
C TRP A 133 11.44 18.16 37.69
N GLU A 134 10.88 18.51 38.84
CA GLU A 134 9.59 17.95 39.24
C GLU A 134 8.49 18.45 38.29
N VAL A 135 7.48 17.61 38.11
CA VAL A 135 6.33 17.87 37.22
C VAL A 135 5.68 19.23 37.52
N VAL A 136 5.48 19.56 38.79
CA VAL A 136 4.86 20.83 39.18
C VAL A 136 5.72 22.02 38.74
N GLU A 137 7.03 21.91 38.83
CA GLU A 137 7.95 23.00 38.47
C GLU A 137 8.00 23.23 36.96
N LEU A 138 8.03 22.13 36.19
CA LEU A 138 8.02 22.21 34.74
C LEU A 138 6.67 22.78 34.23
N GLU A 139 5.56 22.54 34.93
CA GLU A 139 4.22 23.08 34.57
C GLU A 139 4.21 24.60 34.73
N ILE A 140 4.68 25.05 35.89
CA ILE A 140 4.82 26.46 36.23
C ILE A 140 5.77 27.15 35.24
N PHE A 141 6.88 26.49 34.88
CA PHE A 141 7.82 27.02 33.90
C PHE A 141 7.21 27.14 32.51
N LEU A 142 6.53 26.10 32.01
CA LEU A 142 5.87 26.13 30.70
C LEU A 142 4.78 27.20 30.65
N HIS A 143 3.95 27.32 31.70
CA HIS A 143 2.97 28.40 31.82
C HIS A 143 3.64 29.78 31.86
N GLY A 144 4.75 29.92 32.60
CA GLY A 144 5.54 31.13 32.64
C GLY A 144 6.10 31.49 31.27
N LEU A 145 6.59 30.52 30.51
CA LEU A 145 7.14 30.69 29.18
C LEU A 145 6.07 31.13 28.19
N VAL A 146 4.88 30.50 28.21
CA VAL A 146 3.71 30.88 27.41
C VAL A 146 3.19 32.28 27.81
N HIS A 147 3.17 32.62 29.09
CA HIS A 147 2.75 33.94 29.54
C HIS A 147 3.75 35.06 29.23
N GLN A 148 5.05 34.76 29.22
CA GLN A 148 6.10 35.74 28.96
C GLN A 148 6.46 35.91 27.49
N SER A 149 6.14 34.94 26.63
CA SER A 149 6.33 35.02 25.18
C SER A 149 5.37 35.99 24.46
N SER A 150 4.93 37.02 25.21
CA SER A 150 4.22 38.24 24.83
C SER A 150 2.68 38.20 24.97
N PRO A 151 2.03 39.32 25.36
CA PRO A 151 0.62 39.58 25.03
C PRO A 151 0.31 39.37 23.53
N THR A 152 1.31 39.36 22.66
CA THR A 152 1.20 39.03 21.23
C THR A 152 0.85 37.57 20.95
N LEU A 153 1.33 36.58 21.73
CA LEU A 153 0.87 35.18 21.58
C LEU A 153 -0.57 35.01 22.07
N LYS A 154 -0.95 35.72 23.14
CA LYS A 154 -2.35 35.85 23.56
C LYS A 154 -3.21 36.54 22.51
N LEU A 155 -2.69 37.57 21.82
CA LEU A 155 -3.37 38.24 20.72
C LEU A 155 -3.47 37.33 19.50
N LEU A 156 -2.44 36.59 19.10
CA LEU A 156 -2.51 35.60 18.01
C LEU A 156 -3.48 34.45 18.30
N LEU A 157 -3.59 34.02 19.57
CA LEU A 157 -4.57 33.02 19.99
C LEU A 157 -6.01 33.55 20.09
N LEU A 158 -6.20 34.88 20.14
CA LEU A 158 -7.52 35.53 20.30
C LEU A 158 -8.00 36.28 19.04
N ASP A 159 -7.11 36.73 18.15
CA ASP A 159 -7.36 37.38 16.84
C ASP A 159 -6.03 37.56 16.06
N PRO A 160 -5.74 36.76 15.00
CA PRO A 160 -4.52 36.94 14.22
C PRO A 160 -4.60 38.18 13.31
N PRO A 161 -3.77 39.23 13.50
CA PRO A 161 -3.76 40.38 12.61
C PRO A 161 -2.91 40.08 11.37
N TYR A 162 -3.52 40.11 10.17
CA TYR A 162 -2.79 40.16 8.90
C TYR A 162 -1.97 41.47 8.84
N SER A 163 -0.70 41.46 9.27
CA SER A 163 0.22 42.55 8.97
C SER A 163 1.62 42.02 8.64
N ASP A 164 2.19 42.49 7.52
CA ASP A 164 3.38 41.94 6.85
C ASP A 164 4.72 42.05 7.63
N SER A 165 4.72 42.35 8.94
CA SER A 165 5.94 42.56 9.74
C SER A 165 6.25 41.46 10.77
N GLU A 166 5.76 40.22 10.59
CA GLU A 166 5.67 39.18 11.65
C GLU A 166 6.78 38.11 11.72
N LEU A 167 7.92 38.27 11.05
CA LEU A 167 8.99 37.24 11.04
C LEU A 167 9.53 36.78 12.42
N PRO A 168 9.77 37.64 13.44
CA PRO A 168 10.42 37.22 14.68
C PRO A 168 9.55 36.33 15.58
N LEU A 169 8.23 36.54 15.54
CA LEU A 169 7.31 35.86 16.44
C LEU A 169 7.12 34.40 16.02
N GLN A 170 7.07 34.16 14.71
CA GLN A 170 6.86 32.85 14.13
C GLN A 170 8.03 31.91 14.38
N VAL A 171 9.27 32.39 14.22
CA VAL A 171 10.49 31.62 14.55
C VAL A 171 10.52 31.23 16.04
N THR A 172 10.01 32.09 16.91
CA THR A 172 9.92 31.79 18.35
C THR A 172 8.91 30.67 18.62
N LEU A 173 7.74 30.72 17.97
CA LEU A 173 6.69 29.70 18.09
C LEU A 173 7.17 28.33 17.57
N GLU A 174 7.83 28.31 16.41
CA GLU A 174 8.41 27.10 15.80
C GLU A 174 9.36 26.39 16.77
N HIS A 175 10.34 27.10 17.32
CA HIS A 175 11.28 26.50 18.26
C HIS A 175 10.65 26.15 19.62
N ALA A 176 9.65 26.91 20.08
CA ALA A 176 8.89 26.55 21.28
C ALA A 176 8.11 25.24 21.08
N MET A 177 7.51 25.04 19.92
CA MET A 177 6.83 23.80 19.54
C MET A 177 7.81 22.62 19.45
N VAL A 178 9.01 22.83 18.90
CA VAL A 178 10.07 21.80 18.88
C VAL A 178 10.52 21.46 20.30
N LEU A 179 10.71 22.47 21.17
CA LEU A 179 11.05 22.24 22.57
C LEU A 179 9.97 21.41 23.28
N MET A 180 8.70 21.82 23.15
CA MET A 180 7.56 21.10 23.72
C MET A 180 7.47 19.66 23.19
N ALA A 181 7.65 19.47 21.88
CA ALA A 181 7.68 18.16 21.26
C ALA A 181 8.79 17.28 21.87
N ARG A 182 9.99 17.83 22.06
CA ARG A 182 11.10 17.11 22.70
C ARG A 182 10.85 16.80 24.17
N ILE A 183 10.31 17.75 24.95
CA ILE A 183 9.93 17.54 26.36
C ILE A 183 8.90 16.42 26.46
N SER A 184 7.92 16.36 25.56
CA SER A 184 6.88 15.33 25.59
C SER A 184 7.42 13.89 25.47
N ARG A 185 8.63 13.73 24.90
CA ARG A 185 9.27 12.42 24.70
C ARG A 185 9.99 11.91 25.95
N THR A 186 10.20 12.76 26.95
CA THR A 186 11.02 12.45 28.14
C THR A 186 10.28 11.56 29.15
N GLY A 187 8.95 11.59 29.16
CA GLY A 187 8.15 10.79 30.06
C GLY A 187 6.65 11.04 29.94
N ARG A 188 5.85 10.23 30.63
CA ARG A 188 4.38 10.35 30.64
C ARG A 188 3.93 11.69 31.24
N LEU A 189 4.48 12.07 32.39
CA LEU A 189 4.09 13.30 33.08
C LEU A 189 4.46 14.54 32.25
N ALA A 190 5.67 14.61 31.72
CA ALA A 190 6.11 15.69 30.83
C ALA A 190 5.22 15.84 29.59
N CYS A 191 4.78 14.72 29.01
CA CYS A 191 3.83 14.71 27.89
C CYS A 191 2.47 15.32 28.27
N GLN A 192 1.88 14.93 29.40
CA GLN A 192 0.62 15.50 29.88
C GLN A 192 0.73 17.01 30.11
N MET A 193 1.86 17.48 30.64
CA MET A 193 2.05 18.90 30.88
C MET A 193 2.22 19.72 29.61
N VAL A 194 2.93 19.17 28.61
CA VAL A 194 3.01 19.79 27.28
C VAL A 194 1.61 19.94 26.67
N LEU A 195 0.73 18.94 26.90
CA LEU A 195 -0.67 19.02 26.49
C LEU A 195 -1.46 20.09 27.25
N ASP A 196 -1.28 20.18 28.58
CA ASP A 196 -1.95 21.17 29.43
C ASP A 196 -1.46 22.60 29.14
N ALA A 197 -0.20 22.75 28.73
CA ALA A 197 0.40 24.01 28.29
C ALA A 197 -0.11 24.49 26.91
N GLY A 198 -0.96 23.72 26.23
CA GLY A 198 -1.61 24.12 24.99
C GLY A 198 -0.86 23.74 23.71
N PHE A 199 -0.06 22.67 23.70
CA PHE A 199 0.68 22.22 22.51
C PHE A 199 -0.18 22.07 21.25
N PHE A 200 -1.42 21.60 21.39
CA PHE A 200 -2.33 21.46 20.25
C PHE A 200 -3.01 22.76 19.83
N GLU A 201 -3.12 23.73 20.73
CA GLU A 201 -3.60 25.07 20.45
C GLU A 201 -2.57 25.88 19.66
N LEU A 202 -1.28 25.60 19.88
CA LEU A 202 -0.17 26.25 19.18
C LEU A 202 0.10 25.66 17.79
N PHE A 203 -0.20 24.37 17.57
CA PHE A 203 0.12 23.69 16.31
C PHE A 203 -0.52 24.32 15.05
N PRO A 204 -1.81 24.73 15.03
CA PRO A 204 -2.41 25.38 13.86
C PRO A 204 -1.78 26.71 13.48
N CYS A 205 -1.04 27.34 14.40
CA CYS A 205 -0.33 28.60 14.17
C CYS A 205 1.04 28.39 13.51
N LEU A 206 1.47 27.14 13.29
CA LEU A 206 2.72 26.82 12.60
C LEU A 206 2.52 26.85 11.08
N GLU A 207 3.34 27.61 10.37
CA GLU A 207 3.48 27.43 8.91
C GLU A 207 4.44 26.26 8.66
N GLU A 208 3.87 25.10 8.29
CA GLU A 208 4.61 23.85 8.02
C GLU A 208 5.81 24.06 7.06
N GLU A 209 5.70 25.00 6.11
CA GLU A 209 6.71 25.26 5.07
C GLU A 209 8.02 25.86 5.59
N ARG A 210 8.02 26.48 6.78
CA ARG A 210 9.20 27.13 7.35
C ARG A 210 10.04 26.24 8.26
N LEU A 211 9.42 25.21 8.83
CA LEU A 211 10.10 24.29 9.73
C LEU A 211 11.14 23.45 9.00
N ARG A 212 12.30 23.23 9.64
CA ARG A 212 13.26 22.26 9.10
C ARG A 212 12.65 20.87 9.18
N LYS A 213 12.98 20.02 8.21
CA LYS A 213 12.51 18.62 8.16
C LYS A 213 12.69 17.84 9.47
N ALA A 214 13.81 18.04 10.17
CA ALA A 214 14.07 17.39 11.46
C ALA A 214 13.17 17.89 12.59
N GLU A 215 12.80 19.17 12.59
CA GLU A 215 11.94 19.81 13.59
C GLU A 215 10.50 19.35 13.43
N LEU A 216 10.00 19.36 12.19
CA LEU A 216 8.69 18.83 11.86
C LEU A 216 8.58 17.34 12.22
N ALA A 217 9.65 16.56 11.98
CA ALA A 217 9.69 15.16 12.39
C ALA A 217 9.60 14.98 13.92
N ASP A 218 10.24 15.83 14.71
CA ASP A 218 10.13 15.80 16.18
C ASP A 218 8.70 16.15 16.64
N ILE A 219 8.06 17.14 16.01
CA ILE A 219 6.67 17.52 16.29
C ILE A 219 5.72 16.37 15.95
N TYR A 220 5.83 15.79 14.75
CA TYR A 220 5.01 14.63 14.38
C TYR A 220 5.21 13.46 15.35
N ARG A 221 6.45 13.13 15.72
CA ARG A 221 6.71 12.07 16.72
C ARG A 221 6.00 12.34 18.03
N ALA A 222 5.99 13.59 18.52
CA ALA A 222 5.27 13.95 19.74
C ALA A 222 3.75 13.77 19.58
N ILE A 223 3.15 14.34 18.53
CA ILE A 223 1.71 14.21 18.25
C ILE A 223 1.32 12.74 18.15
N PHE A 224 2.13 11.95 17.46
CA PHE A 224 1.90 10.53 17.30
C PHE A 224 1.98 9.77 18.62
N GLN A 225 3.02 9.99 19.43
CA GLN A 225 3.14 9.36 20.76
C GLN A 225 1.92 9.67 21.64
N ILE A 226 1.40 10.90 21.55
CA ILE A 226 0.16 11.28 22.23
C ILE A 226 -1.03 10.50 21.65
N SER A 227 -1.12 10.35 20.33
CA SER A 227 -2.25 9.71 19.66
C SER A 227 -2.38 8.21 19.93
N ILE A 228 -1.26 7.50 20.16
CA ILE A 228 -1.26 6.04 20.36
C ILE A 228 -1.40 5.63 21.82
N ARG A 229 -1.01 6.48 22.78
CA ARG A 229 -1.02 6.13 24.20
C ARG A 229 -2.45 5.95 24.72
N PRO A 230 -2.82 4.76 25.24
CA PRO A 230 -4.18 4.48 25.72
C PRO A 230 -4.70 5.51 26.71
N GLU A 231 -3.82 6.07 27.53
CA GLU A 231 -4.17 7.04 28.57
C GLU A 231 -4.67 8.36 27.99
N TYR A 232 -4.26 8.71 26.77
CA TYR A 232 -4.68 9.93 26.09
C TYR A 232 -5.79 9.68 25.06
N GLN A 233 -6.02 8.44 24.63
CA GLN A 233 -7.05 8.09 23.64
C GLN A 233 -8.47 8.41 24.09
N GLN A 234 -8.79 8.18 25.38
CA GLN A 234 -10.09 8.52 25.94
C GLN A 234 -10.23 10.03 26.23
N ALA A 235 -9.10 10.74 26.31
CA ALA A 235 -9.07 12.16 26.59
C ALA A 235 -9.31 12.99 25.32
N LYS A 236 -9.78 14.23 25.52
CA LYS A 236 -9.92 15.26 24.48
C LYS A 236 -8.64 15.43 23.63
N HIS A 237 -7.48 15.21 24.25
CA HIS A 237 -6.16 15.34 23.63
C HIS A 237 -5.90 14.28 22.55
N GLY A 238 -6.20 13.00 22.77
CA GLY A 238 -5.96 11.95 21.76
C GLY A 238 -6.73 12.19 20.46
N ARG A 239 -8.02 12.60 20.57
CA ARG A 239 -8.82 12.97 19.40
C ARG A 239 -8.29 14.20 18.66
N ARG A 240 -7.79 15.21 19.40
CA ARG A 240 -7.15 16.39 18.81
C ARG A 240 -5.85 16.01 18.10
N ALA A 241 -5.01 15.19 18.73
CA ALA A 241 -3.78 14.67 18.14
C ALA A 241 -4.08 13.97 16.80
N LEU A 242 -5.05 13.06 16.78
CA LEU A 242 -5.46 12.36 15.58
C LEU A 242 -5.95 13.33 14.48
N ARG A 243 -6.76 14.34 14.83
CA ARG A 243 -7.19 15.37 13.86
C ARG A 243 -6.02 16.15 13.26
N LEU A 244 -5.01 16.48 14.06
CA LEU A 244 -3.82 17.16 13.58
C LEU A 244 -2.97 16.26 12.68
N LEU A 245 -2.97 14.95 12.90
CA LEU A 245 -2.31 14.00 12.00
C LEU A 245 -3.09 13.81 10.70
N ILE A 246 -4.42 13.86 10.72
CA ILE A 246 -5.25 13.65 9.52
C ILE A 246 -4.84 14.59 8.39
N CYS A 247 -4.60 15.88 8.63
CA CYS A 247 -4.25 16.81 7.54
C CYS A 247 -2.92 16.46 6.83
N PRO A 248 -1.78 16.25 7.52
CA PRO A 248 -0.56 15.70 6.95
C PRO A 248 -0.76 14.34 6.24
N MET A 249 -1.60 13.46 6.79
CA MET A 249 -1.98 12.20 6.15
C MET A 249 -2.73 12.44 4.83
N LEU A 250 -3.65 13.43 4.81
CA LEU A 250 -4.40 13.84 3.63
C LEU A 250 -3.49 14.36 2.52
N LYS A 251 -2.47 15.15 2.88
CA LYS A 251 -1.42 15.65 1.98
C LYS A 251 -0.36 14.59 1.63
N ALA A 252 -0.40 13.43 2.29
CA ALA A 252 0.57 12.35 2.21
C ALA A 252 2.03 12.81 2.46
N ASP A 253 2.26 13.76 3.37
CA ASP A 253 3.57 14.39 3.60
C ASP A 253 4.75 13.38 3.67
N PRO A 254 5.82 13.54 2.85
CA PRO A 254 6.96 12.61 2.84
C PRO A 254 7.70 12.56 4.19
N ILE A 255 7.76 13.66 4.94
CA ILE A 255 8.39 13.72 6.27
C ILE A 255 7.60 12.85 7.24
N PHE A 256 6.27 12.92 7.14
CA PHE A 256 5.37 12.10 7.93
C PHE A 256 5.55 10.61 7.62
N ALA A 257 5.71 10.25 6.34
CA ALA A 257 5.99 8.87 5.93
C ALA A 257 7.35 8.36 6.49
N GLU A 258 8.39 9.19 6.48
CA GLU A 258 9.69 8.86 7.07
C GLU A 258 9.61 8.68 8.58
N VAL A 259 8.83 9.50 9.29
CA VAL A 259 8.60 9.33 10.72
C VAL A 259 7.90 8.00 11.01
N LEU A 260 6.85 7.67 10.26
CA LEU A 260 6.12 6.41 10.39
C LEU A 260 6.98 5.18 10.07
N ALA A 261 7.92 5.28 9.13
CA ALA A 261 8.82 4.18 8.79
C ALA A 261 9.71 3.74 9.98
N LEU A 262 9.98 4.65 10.92
CA LEU A 262 10.80 4.37 12.10
C LEU A 262 10.02 3.58 13.17
N TRP A 263 8.69 3.61 13.14
CA TRP A 263 7.83 3.05 14.17
C TRP A 263 7.79 1.54 14.16
N ASP A 264 7.45 0.92 15.29
CA ASP A 264 7.23 -0.52 15.31
C ASP A 264 5.86 -0.92 14.74
N VAL A 265 5.66 -2.23 14.56
CA VAL A 265 4.43 -2.78 13.98
C VAL A 265 3.19 -2.46 14.84
N TRP A 266 3.35 -2.49 16.16
CA TRP A 266 2.25 -2.27 17.09
C TRP A 266 1.84 -0.80 17.09
N GLU A 267 2.79 0.12 17.09
CA GLU A 267 2.52 1.57 17.03
C GLU A 267 1.79 1.96 15.75
N ILE A 268 2.22 1.43 14.58
CA ILE A 268 1.53 1.66 13.30
C ILE A 268 0.11 1.07 13.32
N ARG A 269 -0.05 -0.12 13.89
CA ARG A 269 -1.38 -0.75 14.02
C ARG A 269 -2.31 0.09 14.89
N MET A 270 -1.82 0.55 16.04
CA MET A 270 -2.60 1.42 16.93
C MET A 270 -2.98 2.73 16.24
N LEU A 271 -2.08 3.30 15.44
CA LEU A 271 -2.39 4.47 14.62
C LEU A 271 -3.51 4.16 13.62
N ILE A 272 -3.41 3.07 12.85
CA ILE A 272 -4.46 2.66 11.90
C ILE A 272 -5.81 2.52 12.60
N GLU A 273 -5.83 1.78 13.71
CA GLU A 273 -7.06 1.54 14.48
C GLU A 273 -7.66 2.84 15.03
N ASN A 274 -6.85 3.72 15.62
CA ASN A 274 -7.29 4.99 16.19
C ASN A 274 -7.78 5.97 15.12
N VAL A 275 -7.07 6.04 14.00
CA VAL A 275 -7.43 6.87 12.87
C VAL A 275 -8.75 6.39 12.26
N LEU A 276 -8.91 5.09 12.02
CA LEU A 276 -10.18 4.51 11.57
C LEU A 276 -11.31 4.74 12.59
N GLN A 277 -11.03 4.65 13.88
CA GLN A 277 -12.03 4.90 14.92
C GLN A 277 -12.52 6.36 14.92
N VAL A 278 -11.64 7.33 14.63
CA VAL A 278 -11.99 8.76 14.61
C VAL A 278 -12.61 9.19 13.28
N ALA A 279 -12.01 8.80 12.15
CA ALA A 279 -12.43 9.22 10.83
C ALA A 279 -13.54 8.35 10.22
N ALA A 280 -13.60 7.06 10.58
CA ALA A 280 -14.56 6.10 10.03
C ALA A 280 -15.08 5.10 11.10
N PRO A 281 -15.74 5.57 12.18
CA PRO A 281 -16.14 4.73 13.32
C PRO A 281 -17.09 3.56 12.96
N SER A 282 -17.89 3.69 11.91
CA SER A 282 -18.71 2.58 11.37
C SER A 282 -17.81 1.48 10.81
N TRP A 283 -16.78 1.85 10.05
CA TRP A 283 -15.84 0.92 9.46
C TRP A 283 -14.97 0.23 10.49
N TYR A 284 -14.46 0.98 11.47
CA TYR A 284 -13.67 0.37 12.54
C TYR A 284 -14.45 -0.75 13.24
N ARG A 285 -15.76 -0.54 13.46
CA ARG A 285 -16.64 -1.56 14.02
C ARG A 285 -16.79 -2.77 13.09
N CYS A 286 -17.05 -2.56 11.80
CA CYS A 286 -17.18 -3.64 10.82
C CYS A 286 -15.87 -4.42 10.63
N LEU A 287 -14.73 -3.74 10.48
CA LEU A 287 -13.40 -4.33 10.38
C LEU A 287 -13.08 -5.21 11.60
N LYS A 288 -13.44 -4.73 12.80
CA LYS A 288 -13.22 -5.47 14.06
C LYS A 288 -14.19 -6.64 14.26
N ALA A 289 -15.42 -6.50 13.80
CA ALA A 289 -16.43 -7.56 13.86
C ALA A 289 -16.21 -8.63 12.77
N GLY A 290 -15.56 -8.28 11.66
CA GLY A 290 -15.50 -9.12 10.47
C GLY A 290 -16.80 -9.12 9.67
N ASP A 291 -17.72 -8.20 9.99
CA ASP A 291 -19.04 -8.08 9.38
C ASP A 291 -18.98 -7.21 8.12
N ASP A 292 -19.81 -7.53 7.12
CA ASP A 292 -20.04 -6.66 5.97
C ASP A 292 -20.78 -5.38 6.40
N LEU A 293 -20.43 -4.22 5.82
CA LEU A 293 -21.17 -2.98 6.06
C LEU A 293 -22.59 -3.10 5.51
N VAL A 294 -23.56 -3.28 6.41
CA VAL A 294 -24.98 -3.21 6.08
C VAL A 294 -25.46 -1.76 6.32
N GLY A 295 -25.41 -0.92 5.29
CA GLY A 295 -26.01 0.41 5.29
C GLY A 295 -25.20 1.49 4.55
N GLU A 296 -25.89 2.54 4.09
CA GLU A 296 -25.32 3.75 3.46
C GLU A 296 -24.58 4.64 4.47
N ALA A 297 -23.51 4.12 5.08
CA ALA A 297 -22.57 5.02 5.74
C ALA A 297 -21.91 5.87 4.65
N THR A 298 -22.11 7.19 4.68
CA THR A 298 -21.40 8.12 3.80
C THR A 298 -19.91 8.02 4.10
N ILE A 299 -19.18 7.38 3.19
CA ILE A 299 -17.74 7.20 3.29
C ILE A 299 -17.10 8.53 2.90
N GLU A 300 -16.28 9.09 3.79
CA GLU A 300 -15.37 10.17 3.42
C GLU A 300 -14.23 9.57 2.58
N TRP A 301 -14.49 9.45 1.28
CA TRP A 301 -13.60 8.82 0.30
C TRP A 301 -12.20 9.41 0.28
N ASP A 302 -12.12 10.74 0.41
CA ASP A 302 -10.87 11.48 0.43
C ASP A 302 -9.98 11.01 1.58
N PHE A 303 -10.59 10.70 2.73
CA PHE A 303 -9.89 10.21 3.90
C PHE A 303 -9.25 8.83 3.65
N VAL A 304 -10.03 7.88 3.12
CA VAL A 304 -9.57 6.52 2.84
C VAL A 304 -8.48 6.53 1.78
N HIS A 305 -8.70 7.30 0.70
CA HIS A 305 -7.72 7.44 -0.38
C HIS A 305 -6.39 7.96 0.16
N SER A 306 -6.41 9.02 0.97
CA SER A 306 -5.20 9.58 1.55
C SER A 306 -4.50 8.67 2.56
N LEU A 307 -5.25 7.94 3.40
CA LEU A 307 -4.67 6.96 4.31
C LEU A 307 -3.89 5.89 3.54
N VAL A 308 -4.49 5.44 2.44
CA VAL A 308 -3.93 4.43 1.55
C VAL A 308 -2.72 5.00 0.78
N THR A 309 -2.79 6.23 0.24
CA THR A 309 -1.67 6.93 -0.38
C THR A 309 -0.50 7.14 0.59
N LEU A 310 -0.79 7.47 1.84
CA LEU A 310 0.22 7.60 2.87
C LEU A 310 0.94 6.28 3.12
N PHE A 311 0.20 5.18 3.30
CA PHE A 311 0.85 3.88 3.54
C PHE A 311 1.65 3.40 2.34
N ASP A 312 1.22 3.74 1.13
CA ASP A 312 2.05 3.54 -0.05
C ASP A 312 3.37 4.31 0.09
N ARG A 313 3.33 5.62 0.39
CA ARG A 313 4.54 6.43 0.67
C ARG A 313 5.43 5.87 1.78
N VAL A 314 4.85 5.37 2.87
CA VAL A 314 5.61 4.69 3.96
C VAL A 314 6.31 3.45 3.43
N ALA A 315 5.67 2.67 2.55
CA ALA A 315 6.29 1.52 1.92
C ALA A 315 7.48 1.92 1.01
N GLN A 316 7.40 3.06 0.33
CA GLN A 316 8.46 3.58 -0.53
C GLN A 316 9.72 3.97 0.27
N VAL A 317 9.60 4.30 1.56
CA VAL A 317 10.76 4.64 2.42
C VAL A 317 11.74 3.46 2.53
N GLY A 318 11.24 2.22 2.47
CA GLY A 318 12.09 1.03 2.38
C GLY A 318 11.40 -0.27 2.81
N ASN A 319 12.05 -1.40 2.51
CA ASN A 319 11.51 -2.74 2.74
C ASN A 319 11.08 -3.00 4.19
N THR A 320 11.84 -2.49 5.16
CA THR A 320 11.51 -2.61 6.59
C THR A 320 10.22 -1.88 6.93
N ALA A 321 10.01 -0.68 6.38
CA ALA A 321 8.79 0.10 6.59
C ALA A 321 7.58 -0.59 5.94
N CYS A 322 7.76 -1.07 4.70
CA CYS A 322 6.76 -1.86 3.98
C CYS A 322 6.33 -3.11 4.77
N MET A 323 7.27 -3.90 5.30
CA MET A 323 6.95 -5.04 6.16
C MET A 323 6.17 -4.64 7.41
N LYS A 324 6.54 -3.52 8.03
CA LYS A 324 5.88 -3.06 9.26
C LYS A 324 4.42 -2.69 9.02
N ILE A 325 4.12 -1.95 7.94
CA ILE A 325 2.73 -1.61 7.59
C ILE A 325 1.89 -2.85 7.21
N VAL A 326 2.49 -3.83 6.51
CA VAL A 326 1.82 -5.08 6.16
C VAL A 326 1.44 -5.86 7.41
N ARG A 327 2.40 -6.02 8.34
CA ARG A 327 2.18 -6.70 9.63
C ARG A 327 1.24 -5.92 10.56
N ALA A 328 1.14 -4.61 10.39
CA ALA A 328 0.22 -3.76 11.13
C ALA A 328 -1.25 -3.91 10.66
N GLY A 329 -1.51 -4.68 9.58
CA GLY A 329 -2.86 -4.96 9.08
C GLY A 329 -3.27 -4.14 7.87
N TYR A 330 -2.34 -3.48 7.17
CA TYR A 330 -2.66 -2.71 5.97
C TYR A 330 -3.36 -3.54 4.88
N LEU A 331 -2.94 -4.79 4.67
CA LEU A 331 -3.59 -5.68 3.68
C LEU A 331 -5.01 -6.07 4.11
N ASP A 332 -5.26 -6.21 5.40
CA ASP A 332 -6.60 -6.50 5.92
C ASP A 332 -7.53 -5.31 5.70
N MET A 333 -7.03 -4.10 5.94
CA MET A 333 -7.73 -2.88 5.59
C MET A 333 -8.04 -2.87 4.09
N MET A 334 -7.06 -3.08 3.22
CA MET A 334 -7.23 -3.09 1.77
C MET A 334 -8.26 -4.14 1.29
N ILE A 335 -8.23 -5.37 1.81
CA ILE A 335 -9.23 -6.41 1.49
C ILE A 335 -10.61 -5.98 1.93
N PHE A 336 -10.72 -5.42 3.15
CA PHE A 336 -11.99 -4.85 3.61
C PHE A 336 -12.48 -3.76 2.65
N LEU A 337 -11.57 -2.90 2.16
CA LEU A 337 -11.95 -1.88 1.18
C LEU A 337 -12.55 -2.52 -0.09
N GLN A 338 -11.90 -3.57 -0.58
CA GLN A 338 -12.34 -4.26 -1.80
C GLN A 338 -13.69 -4.95 -1.66
N ARG A 339 -13.98 -5.55 -0.49
CA ARG A 339 -15.27 -6.19 -0.23
C ARG A 339 -16.44 -5.22 -0.29
N GLN A 340 -16.19 -3.96 0.04
CA GLN A 340 -17.19 -2.90 -0.03
C GLN A 340 -17.35 -2.31 -1.44
N ASP A 341 -16.94 -3.04 -2.47
CA ASP A 341 -16.94 -2.60 -3.87
C ASP A 341 -16.11 -1.32 -4.10
N MET A 342 -15.19 -1.01 -3.19
CA MET A 342 -14.59 0.31 -3.20
C MET A 342 -13.48 0.38 -4.23
N PHE A 343 -13.69 1.22 -5.22
CA PHE A 343 -12.70 1.47 -6.24
C PHE A 343 -11.55 2.27 -5.64
N LEU A 344 -10.53 1.56 -5.21
CA LEU A 344 -9.21 2.12 -5.07
C LEU A 344 -8.74 2.44 -6.50
N ARG A 345 -8.92 3.70 -6.93
CA ARG A 345 -8.12 4.25 -8.04
C ARG A 345 -6.68 3.80 -7.80
N PRO A 346 -5.92 3.40 -8.83
CA PRO A 346 -4.53 2.98 -8.65
C PRO A 346 -3.85 3.99 -7.72
N ILE A 347 -3.57 3.51 -6.51
CA ILE A 347 -3.10 4.30 -5.40
C ILE A 347 -1.68 4.63 -5.78
N THR A 348 -1.47 5.85 -6.26
CA THR A 348 -0.20 6.37 -6.80
C THR A 348 0.40 5.49 -7.90
N GLU A 349 0.69 6.06 -9.07
CA GLU A 349 1.32 5.29 -10.17
C GLU A 349 2.72 4.75 -9.83
N GLU A 350 3.25 5.11 -8.66
CA GLU A 350 4.64 4.89 -8.25
C GLU A 350 4.92 3.53 -7.63
N ILE A 351 4.06 3.01 -6.73
CA ILE A 351 4.25 1.66 -6.15
C ILE A 351 2.91 0.90 -6.07
N ASN A 352 2.82 -0.21 -6.81
CA ASN A 352 1.77 -1.19 -6.56
C ASN A 352 2.20 -2.08 -5.38
N LEU A 353 1.81 -1.70 -4.15
CA LEU A 353 2.20 -2.44 -2.94
C LEU A 353 1.86 -3.95 -2.98
N PRO A 354 0.65 -4.38 -3.42
CA PRO A 354 0.36 -5.80 -3.59
C PRO A 354 1.39 -6.50 -4.49
N LEU A 355 1.72 -5.87 -5.61
CA LEU A 355 2.70 -6.38 -6.55
C LEU A 355 4.12 -6.41 -5.91
N PHE A 356 4.50 -5.38 -5.17
CA PHE A 356 5.76 -5.33 -4.41
C PHE A 356 5.89 -6.48 -3.40
N ILE A 357 4.83 -6.80 -2.67
CA ILE A 357 4.79 -7.93 -1.72
C ILE A 357 4.87 -9.28 -2.44
N LEU A 358 4.27 -9.37 -3.64
CA LEU A 358 4.33 -10.58 -4.46
C LEU A 358 5.70 -10.79 -5.11
N ARG A 359 6.38 -9.69 -5.48
CA ARG A 359 7.70 -9.66 -6.12
C ARG A 359 8.73 -10.42 -5.31
N ASP A 360 8.84 -10.07 -4.04
CA ASP A 360 10.03 -10.39 -3.27
C ASP A 360 9.75 -11.47 -2.23
N GLY A 361 9.86 -12.73 -2.68
CA GLY A 361 9.80 -13.90 -1.80
C GLY A 361 10.90 -13.92 -0.73
N SER A 362 11.91 -13.05 -0.82
CA SER A 362 13.04 -13.01 0.12
C SER A 362 12.83 -12.05 1.30
N LEU A 363 11.85 -11.15 1.24
CA LEU A 363 11.60 -10.17 2.32
C LEU A 363 10.88 -10.75 3.54
N GLY A 364 10.75 -12.08 3.65
CA GLY A 364 10.18 -12.71 4.84
C GLY A 364 8.70 -12.42 5.04
N TYR A 365 7.96 -12.08 3.98
CA TYR A 365 6.50 -12.08 4.00
C TYR A 365 5.98 -13.51 4.20
N THR A 366 5.02 -13.65 5.10
CA THR A 366 4.36 -14.92 5.39
C THR A 366 3.45 -15.34 4.23
N VAL A 367 3.18 -16.64 4.09
CA VAL A 367 2.25 -17.16 3.06
C VAL A 367 0.87 -16.46 3.14
N PRO A 368 0.26 -16.24 4.32
CA PRO A 368 -1.00 -15.50 4.41
C PRO A 368 -0.91 -14.06 3.90
N GLU A 369 0.18 -13.33 4.16
CA GLU A 369 0.36 -11.95 3.68
C GLU A 369 0.46 -11.92 2.14
N ARG A 370 1.21 -12.86 1.55
CA ARG A 370 1.31 -12.98 0.09
C ARG A 370 -0.03 -13.37 -0.53
N GLN A 371 -0.81 -14.22 0.13
CA GLN A 371 -2.14 -14.58 -0.32
C GLN A 371 -3.09 -13.37 -0.30
N LYS A 372 -3.05 -12.56 0.78
CA LYS A 372 -3.82 -11.32 0.87
C LYS A 372 -3.42 -10.32 -0.24
N ALA A 373 -2.11 -10.16 -0.48
CA ALA A 373 -1.61 -9.32 -1.56
C ALA A 373 -2.07 -9.82 -2.95
N ALA A 374 -2.09 -11.13 -3.18
CA ALA A 374 -2.62 -11.72 -4.42
C ALA A 374 -4.11 -11.45 -4.60
N ASP A 375 -4.89 -11.59 -3.53
CA ASP A 375 -6.33 -11.31 -3.56
C ASP A 375 -6.58 -9.84 -3.92
N ILE A 376 -5.80 -8.93 -3.33
CA ILE A 376 -5.87 -7.50 -3.64
C ILE A 376 -5.52 -7.23 -5.10
N PHE A 377 -4.43 -7.81 -5.59
CA PHE A 377 -3.95 -7.64 -6.95
C PHE A 377 -4.94 -8.19 -7.99
N ILE A 378 -5.50 -9.38 -7.75
CA ILE A 378 -6.51 -10.00 -8.63
C ILE A 378 -7.76 -9.14 -8.72
N PHE A 379 -8.22 -8.59 -7.60
CA PHE A 379 -9.34 -7.66 -7.60
C PHE A 379 -9.04 -6.39 -8.40
N GLN A 380 -7.82 -5.83 -8.26
CA GLN A 380 -7.38 -4.69 -9.06
C GLN A 380 -7.39 -5.02 -10.57
N LEU A 381 -6.90 -6.19 -10.97
CA LEU A 381 -6.94 -6.67 -12.36
C LEU A 381 -8.36 -6.84 -12.90
N ALA A 382 -9.31 -7.26 -12.06
CA ALA A 382 -10.71 -7.43 -12.47
C ALA A 382 -11.44 -6.11 -12.67
N ARG A 383 -11.19 -5.15 -11.78
CA ARG A 383 -11.84 -3.84 -11.75
C ARG A 383 -11.34 -2.93 -12.85
N GLN A 384 -10.03 -2.83 -12.96
CA GLN A 384 -9.41 -1.96 -13.93
C GLN A 384 -9.62 -2.57 -15.32
N ASN A 385 -10.09 -1.76 -16.27
CA ASN A 385 -9.90 -2.01 -17.70
C ASN A 385 -8.39 -1.86 -18.02
N CYS A 386 -7.52 -2.66 -17.37
CA CYS A 386 -6.06 -2.53 -17.31
C CYS A 386 -5.42 -2.51 -18.69
N TYR A 387 -5.25 -1.30 -19.23
CA TYR A 387 -4.25 -0.97 -20.25
C TYR A 387 -3.27 0.10 -19.76
N LYS A 388 -3.28 0.48 -18.48
CA LYS A 388 -2.21 1.35 -17.98
C LYS A 388 -0.91 0.53 -17.91
N LEU A 389 -0.05 0.79 -18.91
CA LEU A 389 1.23 0.15 -19.21
C LEU A 389 2.20 0.15 -18.02
N SER A 390 2.09 1.09 -17.07
CA SER A 390 3.02 1.21 -15.95
C SER A 390 3.12 -0.05 -15.10
N LEU A 391 2.00 -0.73 -14.85
CA LEU A 391 1.98 -2.01 -14.13
C LEU A 391 2.74 -3.12 -14.85
N TYR A 392 2.75 -3.10 -16.18
CA TYR A 392 3.46 -4.09 -17.00
C TYR A 392 4.95 -3.76 -17.10
N GLU A 393 5.30 -2.48 -17.23
CA GLU A 393 6.69 -2.02 -17.26
C GLU A 393 7.45 -2.43 -16.00
N ASP A 394 6.84 -2.27 -14.82
CA ASP A 394 7.45 -2.71 -13.57
C ASP A 394 7.70 -4.21 -13.54
N VAL A 395 6.70 -5.01 -13.92
CA VAL A 395 6.83 -6.48 -13.92
C VAL A 395 7.89 -6.93 -14.92
N GLU A 396 7.97 -6.30 -16.10
CA GLU A 396 8.97 -6.62 -17.12
C GLU A 396 10.41 -6.47 -16.62
N THR A 397 10.68 -5.57 -15.66
CA THR A 397 12.01 -5.40 -15.07
C THR A 397 12.40 -6.48 -14.05
N TRP A 398 11.48 -7.36 -13.65
CA TRP A 398 11.76 -8.33 -12.59
C TRP A 398 12.59 -9.52 -13.08
N ASN A 399 13.35 -10.13 -12.17
CA ASN A 399 14.06 -11.36 -12.46
C ASN A 399 13.07 -12.55 -12.63
N ALA A 400 13.54 -13.64 -13.26
CA ALA A 400 12.70 -14.81 -13.53
C ALA A 400 12.15 -15.48 -12.25
N THR A 401 12.89 -15.44 -11.14
CA THR A 401 12.48 -16.05 -9.87
C THR A 401 11.25 -15.36 -9.29
N ASN A 402 11.22 -14.02 -9.31
CA ASN A 402 10.09 -13.22 -8.83
C ASN A 402 8.84 -13.49 -9.66
N HIS A 403 9.01 -13.60 -10.99
CA HIS A 403 7.94 -13.98 -11.90
C HIS A 403 7.36 -15.35 -11.60
N VAL A 404 8.20 -16.38 -11.43
CA VAL A 404 7.72 -17.74 -11.10
C VAL A 404 6.89 -17.72 -9.82
N SER A 405 7.34 -16.97 -8.80
CA SER A 405 6.63 -16.92 -7.53
C SER A 405 5.25 -16.25 -7.62
N ILE A 406 5.15 -15.10 -8.31
CA ILE A 406 3.85 -14.44 -8.51
C ILE A 406 2.93 -15.29 -9.37
N ILE A 407 3.46 -15.90 -10.44
CA ILE A 407 2.70 -16.77 -11.34
C ILE A 407 2.11 -17.96 -10.56
N GLN A 408 2.90 -18.61 -9.70
CA GLN A 408 2.43 -19.72 -8.87
C GLN A 408 1.28 -19.31 -7.96
N VAL A 409 1.40 -18.16 -7.27
CA VAL A 409 0.35 -17.66 -6.38
C VAL A 409 -0.92 -17.30 -7.15
N LEU A 410 -0.80 -16.65 -8.31
CA LEU A 410 -1.95 -16.30 -9.15
C LEU A 410 -2.64 -17.52 -9.75
N VAL A 411 -1.88 -18.52 -10.18
CA VAL A 411 -2.41 -19.78 -10.71
C VAL A 411 -3.12 -20.58 -9.61
N GLU A 412 -2.53 -20.69 -8.42
CA GLU A 412 -3.18 -21.37 -7.30
C GLU A 412 -4.47 -20.66 -6.87
N LYS A 413 -4.46 -19.32 -6.85
CA LYS A 413 -5.67 -18.55 -6.51
C LYS A 413 -6.74 -18.68 -7.60
N LEU A 414 -6.36 -18.68 -8.88
CA LEU A 414 -7.28 -18.96 -9.98
C LEU A 414 -7.91 -20.35 -9.85
N ARG A 415 -7.10 -21.36 -9.55
CA ARG A 415 -7.57 -22.74 -9.32
C ARG A 415 -8.59 -22.76 -8.18
N SER A 416 -8.30 -22.09 -7.06
CA SER A 416 -9.23 -21.96 -5.93
C SER A 416 -10.53 -21.21 -6.29
N ILE A 417 -10.46 -20.14 -7.08
CA ILE A 417 -11.64 -19.40 -7.54
C ILE A 417 -12.51 -20.30 -8.42
N ILE A 418 -11.91 -21.03 -9.36
CA ILE A 418 -12.60 -21.91 -10.31
C ILE A 418 -13.23 -23.11 -9.61
N SER A 419 -12.50 -23.77 -8.71
CA SER A 419 -13.02 -24.92 -7.96
C SER A 419 -14.19 -24.55 -7.05
N GLY A 420 -14.23 -23.31 -6.59
CA GLY A 420 -15.36 -22.78 -5.83
C GLY A 420 -16.60 -22.45 -6.67
N ILE A 421 -16.54 -22.47 -8.02
CA ILE A 421 -17.71 -22.18 -8.87
C ILE A 421 -18.64 -23.40 -8.85
N SER A 422 -19.66 -23.34 -8.00
CA SER A 422 -20.80 -24.27 -8.03
C SER A 422 -21.91 -23.72 -8.93
N HIS A 423 -22.68 -24.61 -9.56
CA HIS A 423 -23.93 -24.25 -10.25
C HIS A 423 -24.96 -23.60 -9.31
N GLU A 424 -24.83 -23.80 -8.01
CA GLU A 424 -25.71 -23.25 -6.97
C GLU A 424 -25.41 -21.78 -6.63
N LEU A 425 -24.30 -21.21 -7.12
CA LEU A 425 -23.97 -19.81 -6.87
C LEU A 425 -24.94 -18.85 -7.58
N PRO A 426 -25.32 -17.73 -6.94
CA PRO A 426 -26.09 -16.66 -7.57
C PRO A 426 -25.47 -16.20 -8.90
N ALA A 427 -26.32 -15.84 -9.87
CA ALA A 427 -25.87 -15.46 -11.21
C ALA A 427 -24.89 -14.27 -11.22
N LEU A 428 -25.11 -13.30 -10.33
CA LEU A 428 -24.24 -12.14 -10.15
C LEU A 428 -22.83 -12.55 -9.70
N GLU A 429 -22.74 -13.40 -8.67
CA GLU A 429 -21.47 -13.90 -8.16
C GLU A 429 -20.73 -14.75 -9.20
N ARG A 430 -21.45 -15.54 -10.00
CA ARG A 430 -20.86 -16.27 -11.14
C ARG A 430 -20.29 -15.33 -12.20
N ALA A 431 -20.97 -14.22 -12.50
CA ALA A 431 -20.48 -13.22 -13.45
C ALA A 431 -19.21 -12.53 -12.95
N GLU A 432 -19.16 -12.17 -11.67
CA GLU A 432 -17.97 -11.56 -11.04
C GLU A 432 -16.77 -12.52 -11.03
N ARG A 433 -16.97 -13.77 -10.63
CA ARG A 433 -15.91 -14.79 -10.67
C ARG A 433 -15.40 -15.03 -12.08
N ARG A 434 -16.27 -15.03 -13.10
CA ARG A 434 -15.86 -15.11 -14.51
C ARG A 434 -15.00 -13.92 -14.92
N ARG A 435 -15.37 -12.70 -14.52
CA ARG A 435 -14.60 -11.49 -14.79
C ARG A 435 -13.21 -11.56 -14.13
N LEU A 436 -13.13 -12.00 -12.87
CA LEU A 436 -11.87 -12.22 -12.17
C LEU A 436 -10.97 -13.22 -12.92
N ILE A 437 -11.53 -14.38 -13.29
CA ILE A 437 -10.81 -15.40 -14.06
C ILE A 437 -10.25 -14.82 -15.36
N GLN A 438 -11.10 -14.11 -16.12
CA GLN A 438 -10.72 -13.53 -17.41
C GLN A 438 -9.58 -12.50 -17.26
N SER A 439 -9.67 -11.62 -16.26
CA SER A 439 -8.64 -10.60 -16.04
C SER A 439 -7.29 -11.19 -15.64
N VAL A 440 -7.26 -12.16 -14.73
CA VAL A 440 -5.99 -12.78 -14.31
C VAL A 440 -5.40 -13.59 -15.45
N ALA A 441 -6.21 -14.35 -16.18
CA ALA A 441 -5.74 -15.14 -17.30
C ALA A 441 -5.24 -14.24 -18.47
N HIS A 442 -5.90 -13.10 -18.73
CA HIS A 442 -5.39 -12.09 -19.67
C HIS A 442 -4.04 -11.51 -19.21
N PHE A 443 -3.88 -11.22 -17.90
CA PHE A 443 -2.62 -10.77 -17.33
C PHE A 443 -1.49 -11.82 -17.51
N LEU A 444 -1.74 -13.09 -17.19
CA LEU A 444 -0.77 -14.18 -17.37
C LEU A 444 -0.40 -14.34 -18.85
N LEU A 445 -1.38 -14.28 -19.76
CA LEU A 445 -1.13 -14.32 -21.21
C LEU A 445 -0.28 -13.15 -21.68
N HIS A 446 -0.51 -11.95 -21.15
CA HIS A 446 0.32 -10.79 -21.46
C HIS A 446 1.78 -11.00 -21.01
N LEU A 447 2.01 -11.51 -19.80
CA LEU A 447 3.36 -11.84 -19.32
C LEU A 447 4.02 -12.88 -20.23
N ALA A 448 3.32 -13.95 -20.57
CA ALA A 448 3.84 -15.01 -21.42
C ALA A 448 4.22 -14.52 -22.84
N ARG A 449 3.54 -13.49 -23.37
CA ARG A 449 3.90 -12.84 -24.64
C ARG A 449 5.20 -12.04 -24.58
N LYS A 450 5.41 -11.35 -23.46
CA LYS A 450 6.57 -10.45 -23.29
C LYS A 450 7.87 -11.23 -23.11
N ASN A 451 7.82 -12.40 -22.47
CA ASN A 451 9.00 -13.23 -22.28
C ASN A 451 8.68 -14.73 -22.39
N PRO A 452 9.32 -15.47 -23.32
CA PRO A 452 9.13 -16.92 -23.45
C PRO A 452 9.41 -17.71 -22.17
N LYS A 453 10.31 -17.23 -21.30
CA LYS A 453 10.59 -17.88 -20.00
C LYS A 453 9.37 -17.82 -19.06
N PHE A 454 8.53 -16.78 -19.18
CA PHE A 454 7.29 -16.69 -18.40
C PHE A 454 6.23 -17.66 -18.91
N CYS A 455 6.21 -17.96 -20.21
CA CYS A 455 5.35 -19.02 -20.75
C CYS A 455 5.67 -20.37 -20.09
N GLY A 456 6.95 -20.72 -19.98
CA GLY A 456 7.42 -21.90 -19.24
C GLY A 456 6.93 -21.91 -17.79
N ALA A 457 7.19 -20.83 -17.05
CA ALA A 457 6.77 -20.68 -15.66
C ALA A 457 5.23 -20.78 -15.47
N ILE A 458 4.44 -20.19 -16.37
CA ILE A 458 2.96 -20.22 -16.35
C ILE A 458 2.45 -21.64 -16.58
N VAL A 459 3.04 -22.35 -17.53
CA VAL A 459 2.69 -23.75 -17.81
C VAL A 459 3.05 -24.64 -16.64
N HIS A 460 4.27 -24.54 -16.10
CA HIS A 460 4.73 -25.32 -14.95
C HIS A 460 3.95 -25.03 -13.66
N ALA A 461 3.44 -23.80 -13.49
CA ALA A 461 2.57 -23.46 -12.37
C ALA A 461 1.20 -24.15 -12.45
N GLY A 462 0.83 -24.72 -13.60
CA GLY A 462 -0.43 -25.44 -13.80
C GLY A 462 -1.50 -24.62 -14.51
N TYR A 463 -1.14 -23.61 -15.31
CA TYR A 463 -2.12 -22.83 -16.07
C TYR A 463 -2.90 -23.68 -17.11
N LEU A 464 -2.29 -24.73 -17.66
CA LEU A 464 -3.02 -25.66 -18.53
C LEU A 464 -4.11 -26.43 -17.76
N ASP A 465 -3.90 -26.72 -16.47
CA ASP A 465 -4.95 -27.32 -15.63
C ASP A 465 -6.10 -26.35 -15.41
N ILE A 466 -5.80 -25.06 -15.25
CA ILE A 466 -6.84 -24.01 -15.20
C ILE A 466 -7.66 -24.00 -16.50
N LEU A 467 -7.01 -24.01 -17.66
CA LEU A 467 -7.72 -24.00 -18.94
C LEU A 467 -8.62 -25.23 -19.11
N LEU A 468 -8.15 -26.42 -18.72
CA LEU A 468 -8.96 -27.64 -18.73
C LEU A 468 -10.14 -27.55 -17.76
N LEU A 469 -9.93 -27.06 -16.53
CA LEU A 469 -11.00 -26.86 -15.56
C LEU A 469 -12.04 -25.86 -16.07
N LEU A 470 -11.63 -24.77 -16.73
CA LEU A 470 -12.56 -23.82 -17.35
C LEU A 470 -13.41 -24.50 -18.44
N GLN A 471 -12.81 -25.37 -19.24
CA GLN A 471 -13.53 -26.15 -20.26
C GLN A 471 -14.55 -27.11 -19.62
N GLU A 472 -14.15 -27.84 -18.57
CA GLU A 472 -15.04 -28.75 -17.83
C GLU A 472 -16.24 -28.02 -17.22
N GLN A 473 -16.05 -26.78 -16.76
CA GLN A 473 -17.11 -25.92 -16.22
C GLN A 473 -17.97 -25.23 -17.31
N GLY A 474 -17.74 -25.54 -18.59
CA GLY A 474 -18.45 -24.93 -19.72
C GLY A 474 -18.23 -23.42 -19.84
N LEU A 475 -17.15 -22.90 -19.26
CA LEU A 475 -16.79 -21.49 -19.36
C LEU A 475 -16.14 -21.27 -20.72
N SER A 476 -16.77 -20.39 -21.50
CA SER A 476 -16.30 -20.02 -22.82
C SER A 476 -14.89 -19.45 -22.75
N LEU A 477 -13.93 -20.12 -23.40
CA LEU A 477 -12.56 -19.63 -23.57
C LEU A 477 -12.48 -18.45 -24.55
N GLN A 478 -13.62 -18.02 -25.12
CA GLN A 478 -13.63 -17.15 -26.28
C GLN A 478 -12.97 -15.77 -26.07
N SER A 479 -12.95 -15.26 -24.83
CA SER A 479 -12.26 -14.01 -24.49
C SER A 479 -10.75 -14.19 -24.22
N LEU A 480 -10.35 -15.40 -23.82
CA LEU A 480 -8.96 -15.73 -23.44
C LEU A 480 -8.11 -16.05 -24.68
N ASP A 481 -8.74 -16.55 -25.72
CA ASP A 481 -8.06 -17.20 -26.85
C ASP A 481 -7.56 -16.24 -27.94
N LYS A 482 -8.07 -15.00 -27.98
CA LYS A 482 -7.69 -14.01 -29.03
C LYS A 482 -6.21 -13.61 -29.01
N GLN A 483 -5.46 -13.98 -27.97
CA GLN A 483 -4.23 -13.30 -27.65
C GLN A 483 -2.98 -14.19 -27.61
N MET A 484 -3.03 -15.38 -27.03
CA MET A 484 -1.90 -16.29 -27.17
C MET A 484 -2.35 -17.72 -26.94
N ASN A 485 -2.22 -18.56 -27.97
CA ASN A 485 -2.38 -19.99 -27.82
C ASN A 485 -1.16 -20.54 -27.06
N ILE A 486 -1.12 -20.38 -25.72
CA ILE A 486 -0.10 -21.01 -24.86
C ILE A 486 0.00 -22.50 -25.20
N SER A 487 -1.12 -23.15 -25.47
CA SER A 487 -1.16 -24.55 -25.94
C SER A 487 -0.35 -24.78 -27.22
N LEU A 488 -0.41 -23.86 -28.19
CA LEU A 488 0.42 -23.94 -29.39
C LEU A 488 1.89 -23.66 -29.10
N VAL A 489 2.21 -22.74 -28.17
CA VAL A 489 3.60 -22.50 -27.74
C VAL A 489 4.20 -23.76 -27.09
N VAL A 490 3.45 -24.42 -26.20
CA VAL A 490 3.85 -25.68 -25.55
C VAL A 490 4.09 -26.79 -26.58
N LEU A 491 3.22 -26.90 -27.59
CA LEU A 491 3.34 -27.93 -28.62
C LEU A 491 4.40 -27.61 -29.68
N ARG A 492 4.73 -26.32 -29.89
CA ARG A 492 5.79 -25.88 -30.81
C ARG A 492 7.18 -26.09 -30.23
N SER A 493 7.34 -25.90 -28.93
CA SER A 493 8.64 -25.97 -28.28
C SER A 493 9.28 -27.35 -28.44
N ASP A 494 10.61 -27.36 -28.54
CA ASP A 494 11.40 -28.59 -28.59
C ASP A 494 11.14 -29.44 -27.35
N GLN A 495 11.31 -30.77 -27.47
CA GLN A 495 10.92 -31.76 -26.44
C GLN A 495 11.48 -31.50 -25.04
N THR A 496 12.47 -30.62 -24.90
CA THR A 496 13.20 -30.37 -23.66
C THR A 496 12.52 -29.40 -22.70
N ASP A 497 11.69 -28.45 -23.17
CA ASP A 497 11.24 -27.35 -22.29
C ASP A 497 9.94 -27.66 -21.55
N TYR A 498 9.16 -28.62 -22.04
CA TYR A 498 7.86 -28.99 -21.49
C TYR A 498 7.72 -30.50 -21.36
N THR A 499 7.20 -30.93 -20.22
CA THR A 499 6.95 -32.35 -19.93
C THR A 499 5.91 -32.94 -20.87
N ASN A 500 5.97 -34.26 -21.09
CA ASN A 500 4.94 -34.97 -21.86
C ASN A 500 3.53 -34.74 -21.29
N THR A 501 3.41 -34.61 -19.97
CA THR A 501 2.16 -34.31 -19.28
C THR A 501 1.60 -32.94 -19.67
N GLU A 502 2.43 -31.91 -19.72
CA GLU A 502 2.02 -30.56 -20.14
C GLU A 502 1.64 -30.52 -21.62
N ARG A 503 2.41 -31.20 -22.47
CA ARG A 503 2.07 -31.36 -23.90
C ARG A 503 0.74 -32.05 -24.10
N ALA A 504 0.48 -33.14 -23.35
CA ALA A 504 -0.80 -33.84 -23.39
C ALA A 504 -1.96 -32.93 -22.95
N LYS A 505 -1.78 -32.10 -21.91
CA LYS A 505 -2.78 -31.12 -21.48
C LYS A 505 -3.02 -30.05 -22.55
N ALA A 506 -1.97 -29.47 -23.11
CA ALA A 506 -2.04 -28.51 -24.21
C ALA A 506 -2.78 -29.10 -25.42
N PHE A 507 -2.50 -30.36 -25.74
CA PHE A 507 -3.17 -31.08 -26.81
C PHE A 507 -4.67 -31.26 -26.55
N LYS A 508 -5.06 -31.67 -25.34
CA LYS A 508 -6.48 -31.78 -24.94
C LYS A 508 -7.22 -30.45 -25.10
N ILE A 509 -6.60 -29.34 -24.70
CA ILE A 509 -7.17 -28.00 -24.84
C ILE A 509 -7.42 -27.68 -26.33
N LEU A 510 -6.45 -27.96 -27.20
CA LEU A 510 -6.61 -27.75 -28.65
C LEU A 510 -7.69 -28.65 -29.25
N LEU A 511 -7.72 -29.92 -28.87
CA LEU A 511 -8.73 -30.85 -29.35
C LEU A 511 -10.13 -30.35 -28.97
N PHE A 512 -10.31 -29.84 -27.75
CA PHE A 512 -11.56 -29.22 -27.32
C PHE A 512 -11.93 -28.01 -28.18
N LEU A 513 -11.00 -27.10 -28.48
CA LEU A 513 -11.25 -25.96 -29.36
C LEU A 513 -11.66 -26.40 -30.77
N ILE A 514 -11.05 -27.47 -31.29
CA ILE A 514 -11.42 -28.04 -32.59
C ILE A 514 -12.84 -28.62 -32.54
N VAL A 515 -13.13 -29.43 -31.53
CA VAL A 515 -14.40 -30.13 -31.35
C VAL A 515 -15.55 -29.15 -31.11
N THR A 516 -15.32 -28.06 -30.39
CA THR A 516 -16.34 -27.03 -30.11
C THR A 516 -16.59 -26.06 -31.27
N GLY A 517 -15.89 -26.20 -32.39
CA GLY A 517 -16.03 -25.32 -33.55
C GLY A 517 -15.29 -23.98 -33.41
N ASP A 518 -14.50 -23.81 -32.36
CA ASP A 518 -13.65 -22.63 -32.13
C ASP A 518 -12.27 -22.76 -32.83
N SER A 519 -12.09 -23.75 -33.72
CA SER A 519 -10.86 -24.02 -34.47
C SER A 519 -10.36 -22.84 -35.29
N PHE A 520 -11.25 -21.94 -35.72
CA PHE A 520 -10.86 -20.78 -36.54
C PHE A 520 -9.83 -19.87 -35.85
N ARG A 521 -9.82 -19.88 -34.51
CA ARG A 521 -8.89 -19.12 -33.66
C ARG A 521 -7.47 -19.66 -33.72
N LEU A 522 -7.30 -20.92 -34.14
CA LEU A 522 -5.99 -21.53 -34.33
C LEU A 522 -5.35 -21.08 -35.64
N PHE A 523 -6.11 -20.57 -36.62
CA PHE A 523 -5.55 -20.23 -37.93
C PHE A 523 -4.59 -19.05 -37.90
N ASP A 524 -4.88 -17.97 -37.17
CA ASP A 524 -3.97 -16.80 -37.12
C ASP A 524 -2.60 -17.16 -36.51
N PRO A 525 -2.51 -17.91 -35.40
CA PRO A 525 -1.20 -18.29 -34.86
C PRO A 525 -0.52 -19.40 -35.67
N LEU A 526 -1.27 -20.30 -36.30
CA LEU A 526 -0.70 -21.37 -37.13
C LEU A 526 -0.22 -20.85 -38.50
N SER A 527 -0.84 -19.82 -39.07
CA SER A 527 -0.42 -19.26 -40.36
C SER A 527 0.97 -18.63 -40.31
N THR A 528 1.40 -18.17 -39.12
CA THR A 528 2.77 -17.66 -38.93
C THR A 528 3.81 -18.76 -38.75
N TRP A 529 3.43 -20.04 -38.77
CA TRP A 529 4.37 -21.15 -38.56
C TRP A 529 5.01 -21.59 -39.88
N PRO A 530 6.33 -21.87 -39.91
CA PRO A 530 6.96 -22.43 -41.09
C PRO A 530 6.36 -23.81 -41.40
N LEU A 531 6.23 -24.15 -42.68
CA LEU A 531 5.61 -25.40 -43.15
C LEU A 531 6.17 -26.65 -42.46
N LYS A 532 7.47 -26.67 -42.15
CA LYS A 532 8.11 -27.77 -41.40
C LYS A 532 7.49 -27.94 -40.00
N ALA A 533 7.31 -26.85 -39.25
CA ALA A 533 6.71 -26.87 -37.91
C ALA A 533 5.23 -27.28 -37.97
N LEU A 534 4.50 -26.84 -39.00
CA LEU A 534 3.11 -27.27 -39.21
C LEU A 534 3.01 -28.77 -39.49
N ARG A 535 3.91 -29.33 -40.30
CA ARG A 535 3.96 -30.79 -40.54
C ARG A 535 4.36 -31.57 -39.29
N GLU A 536 5.27 -31.06 -38.48
CA GLU A 536 5.66 -31.68 -37.21
C GLU A 536 4.51 -31.65 -36.21
N PHE A 537 3.82 -30.51 -36.10
CA PHE A 537 2.60 -30.36 -35.32
C PHE A 537 1.51 -31.33 -35.78
N GLN A 538 1.26 -31.40 -37.09
CA GLN A 538 0.33 -32.36 -37.70
C GLN A 538 0.64 -33.80 -37.28
N ARG A 539 1.90 -34.23 -37.43
CA ARG A 539 2.33 -35.58 -37.03
C ARG A 539 2.13 -35.83 -35.54
N SER A 540 2.37 -34.82 -34.70
CA SER A 540 2.14 -34.90 -33.26
C SER A 540 0.66 -35.04 -32.94
N VAL A 541 -0.19 -34.26 -33.60
CA VAL A 541 -1.66 -34.33 -33.48
C VAL A 541 -2.15 -35.71 -33.88
N ILE A 542 -1.73 -36.22 -35.03
CA ILE A 542 -2.11 -37.56 -35.51
C ILE A 542 -1.68 -38.63 -34.51
N ARG A 543 -0.45 -38.55 -34.00
CA ARG A 543 0.08 -39.52 -33.03
C ARG A 543 -0.75 -39.54 -31.76
N GLU A 544 -1.14 -38.38 -31.24
CA GLU A 544 -1.95 -38.30 -30.02
C GLU A 544 -3.42 -38.66 -30.23
N ILE A 545 -4.03 -38.33 -31.37
CA ILE A 545 -5.38 -38.81 -31.67
C ILE A 545 -5.37 -40.33 -31.81
N SER A 546 -4.34 -40.88 -32.47
CA SER A 546 -4.20 -42.33 -32.64
C SER A 546 -3.96 -43.04 -31.29
N SER A 547 -3.25 -42.40 -30.35
CA SER A 547 -3.03 -42.94 -29.00
C SER A 547 -4.30 -42.89 -28.15
N ALA A 548 -5.06 -41.79 -28.23
CA ALA A 548 -6.28 -41.57 -27.47
C ALA A 548 -7.49 -42.36 -28.02
N MET A 549 -7.50 -42.62 -29.33
CA MET A 549 -8.60 -43.29 -30.04
C MET A 549 -8.04 -44.41 -30.94
N PRO A 550 -7.55 -45.52 -30.39
CA PRO A 550 -6.91 -46.60 -31.16
C PRO A 550 -7.87 -47.31 -32.14
N SER A 551 -9.18 -47.09 -31.99
CA SER A 551 -10.21 -47.61 -32.91
C SER A 551 -10.33 -46.82 -34.22
N ILE A 552 -9.64 -45.67 -34.34
CA ILE A 552 -9.66 -44.85 -35.55
C ILE A 552 -8.40 -45.14 -36.34
N ASP A 553 -8.57 -45.52 -37.61
CA ASP A 553 -7.45 -45.79 -38.50
C ASP A 553 -6.57 -44.55 -38.72
N ARG A 554 -5.25 -44.77 -38.70
CA ARG A 554 -4.25 -43.71 -38.74
C ARG A 554 -4.21 -42.98 -40.08
N GLU A 555 -4.50 -43.67 -41.18
CA GLU A 555 -4.58 -43.04 -42.51
C GLU A 555 -5.77 -42.09 -42.59
N SER A 556 -6.89 -42.47 -41.95
CA SER A 556 -8.08 -41.62 -41.84
C SER A 556 -7.80 -40.33 -41.04
N ILE A 557 -7.06 -40.43 -39.93
CA ILE A 557 -6.65 -39.26 -39.12
C ILE A 557 -5.66 -38.38 -39.91
N ASP A 558 -4.69 -38.98 -40.61
CA ASP A 558 -3.69 -38.26 -41.39
C ASP A 558 -4.29 -37.52 -42.59
N ALA A 559 -5.21 -38.16 -43.33
CA ALA A 559 -5.94 -37.55 -44.43
C ALA A 559 -6.75 -36.34 -43.95
N ALA A 560 -7.44 -36.47 -42.81
CA ALA A 560 -8.29 -35.42 -42.27
C ALA A 560 -7.48 -34.23 -41.69
N CYS A 561 -6.33 -34.51 -41.06
CA CYS A 561 -5.37 -33.49 -40.62
C CYS A 561 -4.69 -32.78 -41.81
N THR A 562 -4.28 -33.52 -42.85
CA THR A 562 -3.64 -32.97 -44.06
C THR A 562 -4.59 -32.03 -44.79
N PHE A 563 -5.85 -32.44 -44.95
CA PHE A 563 -6.89 -31.63 -45.58
C PHE A 563 -7.12 -30.31 -44.84
N SER A 564 -7.17 -30.35 -43.50
CA SER A 564 -7.38 -29.15 -42.67
C SER A 564 -6.23 -28.14 -42.79
N ILE A 565 -4.99 -28.61 -42.89
CA ILE A 565 -3.82 -27.74 -43.05
C ILE A 565 -3.74 -27.16 -44.47
N GLN A 566 -4.08 -27.94 -45.50
CA GLN A 566 -4.11 -27.46 -46.88
C GLN A 566 -5.18 -26.38 -47.09
N VAL A 567 -6.34 -26.50 -46.44
CA VAL A 567 -7.39 -25.46 -46.46
C VAL A 567 -6.91 -24.18 -45.76
N ALA A 568 -6.12 -24.28 -44.69
CA ALA A 568 -5.55 -23.10 -44.01
C ALA A 568 -4.56 -22.31 -44.89
N PHE A 569 -3.81 -22.98 -45.77
CA PHE A 569 -2.85 -22.34 -46.69
C PHE A 569 -3.51 -21.70 -47.93
N LEU A 570 -4.73 -22.13 -48.29
CA LEU A 570 -5.50 -21.50 -49.36
C LEU A 570 -6.06 -20.12 -48.96
N ARG A 571 -5.96 -19.74 -47.67
CA ARG A 571 -6.38 -18.45 -47.11
C ARG A 571 -5.62 -17.25 -47.68
N ASP A 572 -4.36 -17.41 -48.12
CA ASP A 572 -3.60 -16.30 -48.72
C ASP A 572 -4.17 -15.84 -50.09
N GLY A 573 -5.31 -16.39 -50.54
CA GLY A 573 -6.04 -15.89 -51.70
C GLY A 573 -7.58 -15.92 -51.65
N LEU A 574 -8.24 -16.38 -50.57
CA LEU A 574 -9.70 -16.60 -50.57
C LEU A 574 -10.36 -16.35 -49.20
N ASP A 575 -11.21 -15.32 -49.13
CA ASP A 575 -11.91 -14.85 -47.91
C ASP A 575 -13.17 -15.65 -47.50
N GLN A 576 -13.52 -16.76 -48.17
CA GLN A 576 -14.84 -17.41 -47.97
C GLN A 576 -14.86 -18.94 -47.86
N VAL A 577 -13.88 -19.56 -47.19
CA VAL A 577 -13.94 -21.01 -46.88
C VAL A 577 -13.85 -21.24 -45.38
N PHE A 578 -14.97 -21.05 -44.68
CA PHE A 578 -15.10 -21.42 -43.26
C PHE A 578 -16.10 -22.57 -43.12
N LEU A 579 -15.81 -23.50 -42.20
CA LEU A 579 -16.55 -24.70 -41.77
C LEU A 579 -16.23 -26.07 -42.39
N VAL A 580 -15.73 -26.20 -43.62
CA VAL A 580 -15.68 -27.54 -44.25
C VAL A 580 -14.63 -28.49 -43.63
N SER A 581 -13.50 -28.00 -43.12
CA SER A 581 -12.39 -28.86 -42.67
C SER A 581 -12.63 -29.54 -41.30
N GLY A 582 -13.22 -28.84 -40.32
CA GLY A 582 -13.56 -29.42 -39.02
C GLY A 582 -14.73 -30.40 -39.09
N PHE A 583 -15.72 -30.08 -39.93
CA PHE A 583 -16.86 -30.97 -40.22
C PHE A 583 -16.40 -32.24 -40.94
N PHE A 584 -15.47 -32.15 -41.90
CA PHE A 584 -14.91 -33.33 -42.56
C PHE A 584 -14.14 -34.23 -41.59
N LEU A 585 -13.39 -33.69 -40.64
CA LEU A 585 -12.65 -34.47 -39.63
C LEU A 585 -13.58 -35.37 -38.78
N LEU A 586 -14.74 -34.85 -38.37
CA LEU A 586 -15.72 -35.59 -37.56
C LEU A 586 -16.64 -36.49 -38.39
N TRP A 587 -16.95 -36.11 -39.64
CA TRP A 587 -17.85 -36.87 -40.52
C TRP A 587 -17.13 -38.01 -41.27
N SER A 588 -15.83 -37.87 -41.55
CA SER A 588 -15.04 -38.88 -42.28
C SER A 588 -14.67 -40.09 -41.43
N ILE A 589 -15.06 -40.12 -40.15
CA ILE A 589 -14.75 -41.21 -39.21
C ILE A 589 -16.08 -41.91 -38.84
N PRO A 590 -16.42 -43.04 -39.49
CA PRO A 590 -17.71 -43.72 -39.33
C PRO A 590 -18.07 -44.08 -37.88
N SER A 591 -17.08 -44.36 -37.03
CA SER A 591 -17.27 -44.72 -35.63
C SER A 591 -17.62 -43.53 -34.70
N LEU A 592 -17.21 -42.30 -35.06
CA LEU A 592 -17.59 -41.07 -34.35
C LEU A 592 -18.96 -40.57 -34.78
N ALA A 593 -19.33 -40.81 -36.04
CA ALA A 593 -20.62 -40.45 -36.59
C ALA A 593 -21.79 -41.11 -35.85
N ASP A 594 -21.61 -42.29 -35.24
CA ASP A 594 -22.64 -42.98 -34.44
C ASP A 594 -22.63 -42.68 -32.94
N ASN A 595 -21.65 -41.93 -32.45
CA ASN A 595 -21.59 -41.56 -31.05
C ASN A 595 -22.64 -40.47 -30.74
N MET A 596 -23.59 -40.77 -29.84
CA MET A 596 -24.71 -39.86 -29.54
C MET A 596 -24.25 -38.52 -28.93
N ALA A 597 -23.10 -38.47 -28.26
CA ALA A 597 -22.51 -37.24 -27.75
C ALA A 597 -21.98 -36.35 -28.88
N VAL A 598 -21.40 -36.95 -29.92
CA VAL A 598 -20.94 -36.27 -31.14
C VAL A 598 -22.14 -35.79 -31.97
N LYS A 599 -23.20 -36.62 -32.11
CA LYS A 599 -24.45 -36.20 -32.76
C LYS A 599 -25.10 -35.00 -32.04
N ARG A 600 -25.15 -35.00 -30.69
CA ARG A 600 -25.68 -33.86 -29.90
C ARG A 600 -24.81 -32.61 -30.01
N LEU A 601 -23.49 -32.77 -30.06
CA LEU A 601 -22.56 -31.66 -30.25
C LEU A 601 -22.72 -31.02 -31.63
N ILE A 602 -22.80 -31.85 -32.68
CA ILE A 602 -23.04 -31.42 -34.07
C ILE A 602 -24.39 -30.69 -34.17
N LEU A 603 -25.46 -31.25 -33.60
CA LEU A 603 -26.78 -30.61 -33.56
C LEU A 603 -26.77 -29.28 -32.79
N ASN A 604 -26.02 -29.17 -31.69
CA ASN A 604 -25.90 -27.92 -30.94
C ASN A 604 -25.10 -26.84 -31.69
N VAL A 605 -24.04 -27.21 -32.41
CA VAL A 605 -23.25 -26.29 -33.24
C VAL A 605 -24.07 -25.78 -34.42
N VAL A 606 -24.81 -26.68 -35.09
CA VAL A 606 -25.72 -26.34 -36.18
C VAL A 606 -26.87 -25.44 -35.72
N SER A 607 -27.45 -25.70 -34.54
CA SER A 607 -28.56 -24.90 -33.99
C SER A 607 -28.17 -23.48 -33.54
N ARG A 608 -26.88 -23.14 -33.47
CA ARG A 608 -26.39 -21.83 -33.02
C ARG A 608 -25.97 -20.89 -34.16
N GLN A 609 -26.11 -21.30 -35.41
CA GLN A 609 -25.80 -20.50 -36.59
C GLN A 609 -26.96 -19.55 -36.97
N ASP A 610 -27.13 -18.46 -36.21
CA ASP A 610 -27.99 -17.32 -36.60
C ASP A 610 -27.17 -16.15 -37.21
N LEU A 611 -25.92 -16.38 -37.58
CA LEU A 611 -25.02 -15.34 -38.12
C LEU A 611 -24.48 -15.82 -39.46
N TYR A 612 -24.94 -15.15 -40.53
CA TYR A 612 -24.67 -15.31 -41.98
C TYR A 612 -25.67 -16.18 -42.76
N PRO A 613 -26.21 -15.66 -43.89
CA PRO A 613 -27.07 -16.46 -44.76
C PRO A 613 -26.24 -17.54 -45.48
N PRO A 614 -26.74 -18.78 -45.59
CA PRO A 614 -26.03 -19.84 -46.30
C PRO A 614 -25.97 -19.51 -47.80
N ALA A 615 -24.79 -19.69 -48.40
CA ALA A 615 -24.62 -19.61 -49.85
C ALA A 615 -25.49 -20.68 -50.53
N THR A 616 -26.16 -20.29 -51.61
CA THR A 616 -27.06 -21.18 -52.35
C THR A 616 -26.27 -22.23 -53.13
N ALA A 617 -26.86 -23.40 -53.35
CA ALA A 617 -26.27 -24.47 -54.16
C ALA A 617 -25.87 -23.99 -55.59
N ALA A 618 -26.56 -22.97 -56.12
CA ALA A 618 -26.24 -22.34 -57.39
C ALA A 618 -24.91 -21.56 -57.34
N GLU A 619 -24.63 -20.85 -56.25
CA GLU A 619 -23.40 -20.07 -56.05
C GLU A 619 -22.18 -21.00 -55.91
N VAL A 620 -22.32 -22.09 -55.15
CA VAL A 620 -21.27 -23.11 -55.00
C VAL A 620 -21.00 -23.81 -56.33
N LYS A 621 -22.05 -24.14 -57.10
CA LYS A 621 -21.93 -24.80 -58.41
C LYS A 621 -21.29 -23.88 -59.46
N ALA A 622 -21.66 -22.60 -59.47
CA ALA A 622 -21.05 -21.59 -60.35
C ALA A 622 -19.56 -21.40 -60.03
N TYR A 623 -19.20 -21.38 -58.75
CA TYR A 623 -17.81 -21.25 -58.31
C TYR A 623 -16.95 -22.46 -58.68
N ILE A 624 -17.42 -23.69 -58.44
CA ILE A 624 -16.70 -24.91 -58.83
C ILE A 624 -16.52 -24.96 -60.35
N SER A 625 -17.54 -24.57 -61.11
CA SER A 625 -17.49 -24.53 -62.58
C SER A 625 -16.50 -23.48 -63.10
N ASP A 626 -16.40 -22.30 -62.45
CA ASP A 626 -15.41 -21.26 -62.75
C ASP A 626 -13.97 -21.77 -62.47
N GLN A 627 -13.74 -22.46 -61.36
CA GLN A 627 -12.40 -23.00 -61.03
C GLN A 627 -11.95 -24.11 -61.99
N ILE A 628 -12.87 -24.98 -62.42
CA ILE A 628 -12.59 -25.99 -63.46
C ILE A 628 -12.27 -25.30 -64.79
N SER A 629 -13.00 -24.24 -65.15
CA SER A 629 -12.77 -23.49 -66.39
C SER A 629 -11.42 -22.74 -66.41
N ARG A 630 -10.89 -22.39 -65.23
CA ARG A 630 -9.57 -21.76 -65.04
C ARG A 630 -8.40 -22.76 -65.01
N GLY A 631 -8.64 -24.03 -65.28
CA GLY A 631 -7.58 -25.03 -65.50
C GLY A 631 -7.02 -25.66 -64.23
N ALA A 632 -7.74 -25.62 -63.10
CA ALA A 632 -7.37 -26.37 -61.91
C ALA A 632 -7.39 -27.89 -62.19
N LYS A 633 -6.21 -28.53 -62.24
CA LYS A 633 -6.10 -29.98 -62.40
C LYS A 633 -6.33 -30.67 -61.06
N LEU A 634 -7.43 -31.40 -60.94
CA LEU A 634 -7.64 -32.35 -59.85
C LEU A 634 -6.65 -33.52 -60.01
N HIS A 635 -6.07 -33.97 -58.88
CA HIS A 635 -5.07 -35.04 -58.85
C HIS A 635 -5.60 -36.34 -59.50
N PRO A 636 -4.76 -37.09 -60.24
CA PRO A 636 -5.14 -38.37 -60.81
C PRO A 636 -5.32 -39.38 -59.67
N GLY A 637 -6.57 -39.76 -59.42
CA GLY A 637 -6.99 -40.58 -58.27
C GLY A 637 -8.26 -40.06 -57.58
N SER A 638 -8.74 -38.88 -57.92
CA SER A 638 -10.03 -38.36 -57.44
C SER A 638 -11.20 -38.80 -58.33
N CYS A 639 -12.36 -39.02 -57.70
CA CYS A 639 -13.64 -39.39 -58.32
C CYS A 639 -13.89 -38.67 -59.65
N SER A 640 -14.47 -39.35 -60.63
CA SER A 640 -14.81 -38.73 -61.92
C SER A 640 -15.75 -37.54 -61.72
N ASN A 641 -15.73 -36.57 -62.64
CA ASN A 641 -16.66 -35.43 -62.58
C ASN A 641 -18.13 -35.90 -62.47
N GLU A 642 -18.47 -37.02 -63.10
CA GLU A 642 -19.79 -37.64 -63.02
C GLU A 642 -20.10 -38.23 -61.62
N GLU A 643 -19.12 -38.77 -60.90
CA GLU A 643 -19.29 -39.19 -59.51
C GLU A 643 -19.50 -38.01 -58.56
N ILE A 644 -18.80 -36.89 -58.79
CA ILE A 644 -18.93 -35.67 -57.98
C ILE A 644 -20.31 -35.04 -58.21
N TYR A 645 -20.74 -34.92 -59.47
CA TYR A 645 -22.10 -34.45 -59.80
C TYR A 645 -23.19 -35.42 -59.35
N GLY A 646 -22.93 -36.73 -59.40
CA GLY A 646 -23.83 -37.77 -58.90
C GLY A 646 -24.03 -37.69 -57.39
N LYS A 647 -22.94 -37.52 -56.62
CA LYS A 647 -22.98 -37.37 -55.16
C LYS A 647 -23.62 -36.04 -54.74
N ALA A 648 -23.34 -34.94 -55.45
CA ALA A 648 -23.98 -33.65 -55.19
C ALA A 648 -25.50 -33.69 -55.45
N ASN A 649 -25.95 -34.32 -56.53
CA ASN A 649 -27.38 -34.50 -56.82
C ASN A 649 -28.06 -35.51 -55.88
N ALA A 650 -27.32 -36.50 -55.35
CA ALA A 650 -27.85 -37.42 -54.34
C ALA A 650 -28.10 -36.72 -52.99
N ILE A 651 -27.25 -35.75 -52.63
CA ILE A 651 -27.43 -34.90 -51.44
C ILE A 651 -28.62 -33.94 -51.61
N ASP A 652 -28.82 -33.40 -52.82
CA ASP A 652 -29.96 -32.53 -53.17
C ASP A 652 -31.31 -33.25 -53.03
N ARG A 653 -31.39 -34.52 -53.47
CA ARG A 653 -32.61 -35.35 -53.35
C ARG A 653 -32.96 -35.76 -51.92
N GLN A 654 -32.01 -35.71 -50.99
CA GLN A 654 -32.24 -36.12 -49.61
C GLN A 654 -32.64 -34.96 -48.68
N GLY A 655 -32.76 -33.73 -49.18
CA GLY A 655 -33.34 -32.61 -48.43
C GLY A 655 -32.50 -32.09 -47.24
N TYR A 656 -31.19 -32.38 -47.21
CA TYR A 656 -30.31 -32.05 -46.07
C TYR A 656 -29.77 -30.61 -46.05
N TRP A 657 -30.24 -29.71 -46.93
CA TRP A 657 -29.80 -28.30 -46.90
C TRP A 657 -30.58 -27.42 -45.91
N CYS A 658 -31.54 -27.99 -45.17
CA CYS A 658 -32.28 -27.29 -44.11
C CYS A 658 -32.09 -27.95 -42.75
N ARG A 659 -30.84 -28.20 -42.35
CA ARG A 659 -30.37 -28.11 -40.96
C ARG A 659 -28.85 -28.17 -40.91
#